data_AF-A0A9E2UBS9-F1
#
_entry.id   AF-A0A9E2UBS9-F1
#
_cell.length_a   1.000
_cell.length_b   1.000
_cell.length_c   1.000
_cell.angle_alpha   90.00
_cell.angle_beta   90.00
_cell.angle_gamma   90.00
#
_symmetry.space_group_name_H-M   'P 1'
#
loop_
_entity.id
_entity.type
_entity.pdbx_description
1 polymer ?
#
loop_
_entity_poly.entity_id
_entity_poly.type
_entity_poly.pdbx_seq_one_letter_code
_entity_poly.pdbx_strand_id
1 'polypeptide(L)'
;DEVYRHCGQKETVIFCDHLMTLGFQQACKAGISFGKNDLIIPEAKRKLVAEAQDQVKQYEQQYQDGLITQGEKYNKVVDVWSRCSDRVADEMLKKIRSAAPGEPVNSVWMMSDSGARGSAAQIKQLAGMRGLMAKPSGEIIETPIISNFKEGLTVLEYFNSTHGARKGLADTALKTANSGYLTRRLVDVAQDAIITEDDCGTTRGLLTSAVVDGGEVITPLADRILGRTAAVDIIDPLSGEVVLPAGELIDENAVDRIERAGIDTIKIRSVLTCESRIGVCGKCYGRDLARGTVVNMGEAVGVIAAQSIGEPGTQLTMRTFHIGGAAQRGAEQSSVEAAFDATVRIENRNVVMDSAGVPVVMGRNCEIVLIDEAGREKARHRIPYGARLIADEGRRVMQGERLAEWDPVTIPIITERDGVAHYVDLIMGVSMKEELDEATGISYLVVTDWKQQPRGGDLRPRITLRDEAGEVVTLANGLEARYFLPEKAILSVENGAPVKAGDVIARLPRESYKTRDITGGLPRVAELFEARKPKDFAIISESEGRVEFGKDYKAKRRIIVAPTDEDKEPVEYLIPKGKHISVQEGDYVGKGDLLMDGNRVPHDILRILGVEELASYLINEIQEVYRLQGVRINDKHIEVIVRQMLQKVEIEDPGDTTFLAGEQVDRSEFDIENAKIEREGLRAARAHPVLQGITKASLQTNSFISAASFQETTRVLTEAAVSGRIDGLTGLKENVIVGRLIPAGTGSVIARLREIAAERDRELAVIAAKEEEMGQLVEAQQHTA
;
A
#
# COMPACT_ATOMS: atom_id res chain seq x y z
N ASP A 1 -15.27 -8.00 23.39
CA ASP A 1 -15.35 -6.58 23.00
C ASP A 1 -16.65 -5.96 23.51
N GLU A 2 -17.81 -6.47 23.13
CA GLU A 2 -19.11 -6.01 23.66
C GLU A 2 -19.16 -5.91 25.20
N VAL A 3 -18.71 -6.95 25.91
CA VAL A 3 -18.64 -6.93 27.39
C VAL A 3 -17.74 -5.81 27.91
N TYR A 4 -16.63 -5.53 27.23
CA TYR A 4 -15.71 -4.46 27.61
C TYR A 4 -16.33 -3.09 27.43
N ARG A 5 -17.02 -2.89 26.32
CA ARG A 5 -17.67 -1.63 25.97
C ARG A 5 -18.88 -1.33 26.86
N HIS A 6 -19.70 -2.33 27.21
CA HIS A 6 -20.94 -2.12 27.96
C HIS A 6 -20.83 -2.35 29.47
N CYS A 7 -19.97 -3.27 29.92
CA CYS A 7 -19.87 -3.66 31.33
C CYS A 7 -18.59 -3.14 32.00
N GLY A 8 -17.59 -2.68 31.22
CA GLY A 8 -16.34 -2.16 31.74
C GLY A 8 -15.25 -3.22 31.95
N GLN A 9 -14.10 -2.75 32.45
CA GLN A 9 -12.87 -3.55 32.50
C GLN A 9 -12.95 -4.72 33.49
N LYS A 10 -13.46 -4.51 34.70
CA LYS A 10 -13.44 -5.54 35.76
C LYS A 10 -14.32 -6.72 35.41
N GLU A 11 -15.53 -6.44 34.94
CA GLU A 11 -16.53 -7.41 34.50
C GLU A 11 -16.00 -8.21 33.32
N THR A 12 -15.29 -7.56 32.40
CA THR A 12 -14.63 -8.23 31.28
C THR A 12 -13.55 -9.20 31.75
N VAL A 13 -12.72 -8.81 32.73
CA VAL A 13 -11.69 -9.70 33.27
C VAL A 13 -12.31 -10.94 33.91
N ILE A 14 -13.35 -10.76 34.73
CA ILE A 14 -14.07 -11.87 35.37
C ILE A 14 -14.72 -12.77 34.31
N PHE A 15 -15.34 -12.17 33.29
CA PHE A 15 -15.95 -12.90 32.18
C PHE A 15 -14.92 -13.76 31.43
N CYS A 16 -13.75 -13.20 31.11
CA CYS A 16 -12.68 -13.94 30.44
C CYS A 16 -12.16 -15.12 31.28
N ASP A 17 -11.99 -14.93 32.60
CA ASP A 17 -11.52 -15.99 33.50
C ASP A 17 -12.54 -17.14 33.64
N HIS A 18 -13.82 -16.80 33.80
CA HIS A 18 -14.90 -17.78 33.80
C HIS A 18 -15.03 -18.51 32.46
N LEU A 19 -14.89 -17.79 31.34
CA LEU A 19 -14.91 -18.37 30.00
C LEU A 19 -13.75 -19.34 29.79
N MET A 20 -12.54 -18.98 30.24
CA MET A 20 -11.37 -19.87 30.21
C MET A 20 -11.64 -21.14 31.01
N THR A 21 -12.13 -21.01 32.25
CA THR A 21 -12.41 -22.15 33.13
C THR A 21 -13.48 -23.06 32.54
N LEU A 22 -14.59 -22.49 32.05
CA LEU A 22 -15.65 -23.23 31.38
C LEU A 22 -15.12 -23.94 30.14
N GLY A 23 -14.36 -23.22 29.30
CA GLY A 23 -13.75 -23.74 28.08
C GLY A 23 -12.87 -24.96 28.35
N PHE A 24 -11.97 -24.88 29.33
CA PHE A 24 -11.11 -26.02 29.69
C PHE A 24 -11.90 -27.23 30.21
N GLN A 25 -12.93 -27.01 31.04
CA GLN A 25 -13.75 -28.11 31.55
C GLN A 25 -14.55 -28.79 30.42
N GLN A 26 -15.16 -28.02 29.53
CA GLN A 26 -15.95 -28.57 28.43
C GLN A 26 -15.07 -29.21 27.36
N ALA A 27 -13.91 -28.62 27.04
CA ALA A 27 -12.95 -29.21 26.11
C ALA A 27 -12.43 -30.56 26.61
N CYS A 28 -12.14 -30.69 27.91
CA CYS A 28 -11.74 -31.94 28.52
C CYS A 28 -12.85 -33.00 28.45
N LYS A 29 -14.10 -32.62 28.77
CA LYS A 29 -15.27 -33.52 28.67
C LYS A 29 -15.59 -33.93 27.24
N ALA A 30 -15.39 -33.04 26.26
CA ALA A 30 -15.63 -33.32 24.86
C ALA A 30 -14.70 -34.40 24.30
N GLY A 31 -13.52 -34.62 24.92
CA GLY A 31 -12.62 -35.71 24.55
C GLY A 31 -12.16 -35.66 23.10
N ILE A 32 -12.07 -34.46 22.50
CA ILE A 32 -11.70 -34.26 21.10
C ILE A 32 -10.28 -34.82 20.90
N SER A 33 -10.16 -35.77 19.98
CA SER A 33 -8.90 -36.46 19.66
C SER A 33 -8.57 -36.31 18.18
N PHE A 34 -7.30 -36.51 17.83
CA PHE A 34 -6.81 -36.47 16.46
C PHE A 34 -6.24 -37.84 16.08
N GLY A 35 -6.93 -38.55 15.19
CA GLY A 35 -6.55 -39.86 14.70
C GLY A 35 -6.33 -39.92 13.19
N LYS A 36 -5.65 -40.97 12.72
CA LYS A 36 -5.44 -41.24 11.29
C LYS A 36 -6.75 -41.37 10.50
N ASN A 37 -7.81 -41.85 11.14
CA ASN A 37 -9.10 -42.07 10.51
C ASN A 37 -9.91 -40.77 10.32
N ASP A 38 -9.59 -39.72 11.09
CA ASP A 38 -10.24 -38.41 10.95
C ASP A 38 -9.79 -37.68 9.67
N LEU A 39 -8.63 -38.06 9.13
CA LEU A 39 -8.12 -37.56 7.86
C LEU A 39 -8.78 -38.27 6.67
N ILE A 40 -9.92 -37.77 6.20
CA ILE A 40 -10.68 -38.42 5.11
C ILE A 40 -10.15 -37.96 3.74
N ILE A 41 -9.70 -38.92 2.92
CA ILE A 41 -9.27 -38.64 1.54
C ILE A 41 -10.51 -38.70 0.64
N PRO A 42 -10.80 -37.68 -0.17
CA PRO A 42 -11.97 -37.70 -1.05
C PRO A 42 -11.74 -38.68 -2.21
N GLU A 43 -12.74 -39.51 -2.52
CA GLU A 43 -12.69 -40.44 -3.64
C GLU A 43 -12.56 -39.72 -4.98
N ALA A 44 -13.15 -38.52 -5.08
CA ALA A 44 -13.04 -37.61 -6.21
C ALA A 44 -11.58 -37.24 -6.55
N LYS A 45 -10.64 -37.32 -5.58
CA LYS A 45 -9.22 -37.01 -5.79
C LYS A 45 -8.65 -37.73 -7.01
N ARG A 46 -8.89 -39.04 -7.14
CA ARG A 46 -8.34 -39.84 -8.24
C ARG A 46 -8.82 -39.34 -9.60
N LYS A 47 -10.09 -38.97 -9.68
CA LYS A 47 -10.69 -38.44 -10.91
C LYS A 47 -10.13 -37.06 -11.25
N LEU A 48 -10.07 -36.16 -10.27
CA LEU A 48 -9.56 -34.80 -10.44
C LEU A 48 -8.08 -34.78 -10.87
N VAL A 49 -7.27 -35.64 -10.26
CA VAL A 49 -5.85 -35.78 -10.63
C VAL A 49 -5.70 -36.35 -12.03
N ALA A 50 -6.50 -37.34 -12.42
CA ALA A 50 -6.47 -37.89 -13.78
C ALA A 50 -6.89 -36.84 -14.83
N GLU A 51 -7.95 -36.08 -14.57
CA GLU A 51 -8.37 -34.95 -15.42
C GLU A 51 -7.24 -33.92 -15.59
N ALA A 52 -6.56 -33.55 -14.50
CA ALA A 52 -5.44 -32.62 -14.54
C ALA A 52 -4.24 -33.19 -15.32
N GLN A 53 -3.91 -34.47 -15.12
CA GLN A 53 -2.84 -35.14 -15.86
C GLN A 53 -3.12 -35.19 -17.36
N ASP A 54 -4.36 -35.43 -17.77
CA ASP A 54 -4.72 -35.47 -19.18
C ASP A 54 -4.72 -34.07 -19.82
N GLN A 55 -5.13 -33.03 -19.08
CA GLN A 55 -4.97 -31.64 -19.53
C GLN A 55 -3.49 -31.26 -19.69
N VAL A 56 -2.63 -31.65 -18.74
CA VAL A 56 -1.19 -31.41 -18.83
C VAL A 56 -0.59 -32.13 -20.04
N LYS A 57 -0.98 -33.38 -20.32
CA LYS A 57 -0.56 -34.08 -21.55
C LYS A 57 -1.01 -33.36 -22.82
N GLN A 58 -2.22 -32.79 -22.85
CA GLN A 58 -2.68 -32.01 -23.99
C GLN A 58 -1.82 -30.75 -24.18
N TYR A 59 -1.45 -30.05 -23.11
CA TYR A 59 -0.53 -28.91 -23.22
C TYR A 59 0.88 -29.33 -23.61
N GLU A 60 1.36 -30.48 -23.14
CA GLU A 60 2.63 -31.08 -23.58
C GLU A 60 2.59 -31.38 -25.09
N GLN A 61 1.48 -31.92 -25.59
CA GLN A 61 1.28 -32.18 -27.01
C GLN A 61 1.17 -30.88 -27.81
N GLN A 62 0.39 -29.90 -27.34
CA GLN A 62 0.28 -28.58 -27.98
C GLN A 62 1.64 -27.88 -28.07
N TYR A 63 2.49 -28.06 -27.06
CA TYR A 63 3.87 -27.59 -27.09
C TYR A 63 4.69 -28.37 -28.12
N GLN A 64 4.62 -29.70 -28.15
CA GLN A 64 5.31 -30.51 -29.18
C GLN A 64 4.85 -30.18 -30.61
N ASP A 65 3.57 -29.83 -30.78
CA ASP A 65 2.96 -29.40 -32.04
C ASP A 65 3.22 -27.90 -32.33
N GLY A 66 3.81 -27.18 -31.37
CA GLY A 66 4.21 -25.78 -31.42
C GLY A 66 3.13 -24.71 -31.31
N LEU A 67 1.91 -25.11 -30.96
CA LEU A 67 0.79 -24.19 -30.76
C LEU A 67 0.98 -23.23 -29.58
N ILE A 68 1.86 -23.56 -28.62
CA ILE A 68 2.16 -22.76 -27.43
C ILE A 68 3.67 -22.73 -27.17
N THR A 69 4.14 -21.67 -26.53
CA THR A 69 5.56 -21.55 -26.12
C THR A 69 5.86 -22.29 -24.82
N GLN A 70 7.14 -22.54 -24.53
CA GLN A 70 7.55 -23.19 -23.26
C GLN A 70 7.12 -22.41 -22.00
N GLY A 71 7.18 -21.08 -22.06
CA GLY A 71 6.75 -20.22 -20.95
C GLY A 71 5.24 -20.30 -20.71
N GLU A 72 4.45 -20.31 -21.78
CA GLU A 72 3.00 -20.51 -21.70
C GLU A 72 2.65 -21.90 -21.19
N LYS A 73 3.35 -22.95 -21.66
CA LYS A 73 3.19 -24.31 -21.15
C LYS A 73 3.40 -24.36 -19.64
N TYR A 74 4.53 -23.83 -19.17
CA TYR A 74 4.86 -23.79 -17.74
C TYR A 74 3.73 -23.13 -16.93
N ASN A 75 3.28 -21.95 -17.35
CA ASN A 75 2.23 -21.22 -16.65
C ASN A 75 0.89 -21.97 -16.64
N LYS A 76 0.49 -22.54 -17.79
CA LYS A 76 -0.75 -23.34 -17.91
C LYS A 76 -0.70 -24.58 -17.04
N VAL A 77 0.43 -25.30 -17.02
CA VAL A 77 0.62 -26.51 -16.20
C VAL A 77 0.53 -26.17 -14.71
N VAL A 78 1.22 -25.11 -14.28
CA VAL A 78 1.15 -24.62 -12.89
C VAL A 78 -0.29 -24.26 -12.51
N ASP A 79 -1.02 -23.57 -13.37
CA ASP A 79 -2.40 -23.19 -13.12
C ASP A 79 -3.36 -24.40 -13.04
N VAL A 80 -3.24 -25.36 -13.95
CA VAL A 80 -4.02 -26.62 -13.91
C VAL A 80 -3.82 -27.34 -12.58
N TRP A 81 -2.56 -27.47 -12.14
CA TRP A 81 -2.24 -28.14 -10.89
C TRP A 81 -2.70 -27.35 -9.66
N SER A 82 -2.64 -26.02 -9.69
CA SER A 82 -3.19 -25.16 -8.64
C SER A 82 -4.70 -25.37 -8.51
N ARG A 83 -5.44 -25.26 -9.63
CA ARG A 83 -6.89 -25.46 -9.69
C ARG A 83 -7.29 -26.88 -9.25
N CYS A 84 -6.55 -27.91 -9.68
CA CYS A 84 -6.77 -29.28 -9.24
C CYS A 84 -6.61 -29.40 -7.72
N SER A 85 -5.54 -28.81 -7.18
CA SER A 85 -5.22 -28.83 -5.76
C SER A 85 -6.33 -28.19 -4.93
N ASP A 86 -6.89 -27.06 -5.38
CA ASP A 86 -8.00 -26.38 -4.69
C ASP A 86 -9.31 -27.16 -4.80
N ARG A 87 -9.65 -27.69 -5.99
CA ARG A 87 -10.83 -28.56 -6.15
C ARG A 87 -10.77 -29.81 -5.26
N VAL A 88 -9.59 -30.42 -5.11
CA VAL A 88 -9.39 -31.57 -4.20
C VAL A 88 -9.60 -31.15 -2.75
N ALA A 89 -9.14 -29.96 -2.37
CA ALA A 89 -9.35 -29.42 -1.03
C ALA A 89 -10.83 -29.16 -0.74
N ASP A 90 -11.56 -28.57 -1.68
CA ASP A 90 -12.99 -28.28 -1.52
C ASP A 90 -13.81 -29.57 -1.38
N GLU A 91 -13.55 -30.58 -2.21
CA GLU A 91 -14.23 -31.88 -2.10
C GLU A 91 -13.89 -32.61 -0.80
N MET A 92 -12.65 -32.49 -0.33
CA MET A 92 -12.25 -32.99 0.99
C MET A 92 -13.02 -32.27 2.11
N LEU A 93 -13.08 -30.94 2.09
CA LEU A 93 -13.79 -30.12 3.08
C LEU A 93 -15.28 -30.45 3.11
N LYS A 94 -15.92 -30.59 1.94
CA LYS A 94 -17.32 -31.01 1.83
C LYS A 94 -17.55 -32.36 2.51
N LYS A 95 -16.66 -33.34 2.27
CA LYS A 95 -16.80 -34.70 2.82
C LYS A 95 -16.58 -34.76 4.34
N ILE A 96 -15.65 -33.97 4.90
CA ILE A 96 -15.44 -33.93 6.36
C ILE A 96 -16.53 -33.13 7.09
N ARG A 97 -17.20 -32.19 6.40
CA ARG A 97 -18.31 -31.40 6.94
C ARG A 97 -19.63 -32.18 6.98
N SER A 98 -19.85 -33.09 6.03
CA SER A 98 -21.08 -33.89 5.94
C SER A 98 -21.09 -35.03 6.97
N ALA A 99 -21.42 -34.74 8.22
CA ALA A 99 -21.78 -35.77 9.19
C ALA A 99 -23.24 -36.20 8.98
N ALA A 100 -23.52 -37.51 8.94
CA ALA A 100 -24.90 -37.99 8.93
C ALA A 100 -25.59 -37.69 10.27
N PRO A 101 -26.93 -37.48 10.30
CA PRO A 101 -27.64 -37.27 11.56
C PRO A 101 -27.40 -38.42 12.54
N GLY A 102 -26.79 -38.13 13.70
CA GLY A 102 -26.45 -39.12 14.73
C GLY A 102 -25.01 -39.63 14.70
N GLU A 103 -24.20 -39.26 13.70
CA GLU A 103 -22.76 -39.54 13.69
C GLU A 103 -21.96 -38.43 14.38
N PRO A 104 -20.84 -38.78 15.05
CA PRO A 104 -19.95 -37.79 15.65
C PRO A 104 -19.31 -36.92 14.55
N VAL A 105 -19.30 -35.62 14.79
CA VAL A 105 -18.63 -34.65 13.91
C VAL A 105 -17.13 -34.96 13.89
N ASN A 106 -16.51 -34.85 12.71
CA ASN A 106 -15.08 -35.08 12.53
C ASN A 106 -14.26 -34.08 13.37
N SER A 107 -13.33 -34.58 14.19
CA SER A 107 -12.50 -33.74 15.06
C SER A 107 -11.62 -32.74 14.32
N VAL A 108 -11.07 -33.11 13.15
CA VAL A 108 -10.21 -32.23 12.34
C VAL A 108 -11.04 -31.09 11.75
N TRP A 109 -12.26 -31.38 11.32
CA TRP A 109 -13.20 -30.34 10.92
C TRP A 109 -13.54 -29.41 12.09
N MET A 110 -13.88 -29.95 13.27
CA MET A 110 -14.16 -29.16 14.46
C MET A 110 -13.01 -28.21 14.82
N MET A 111 -11.76 -28.68 14.79
CA MET A 111 -10.57 -27.86 15.11
C MET A 111 -10.35 -26.71 14.12
N SER A 112 -10.64 -26.92 12.83
CA SER A 112 -10.46 -25.89 11.80
C SER A 112 -11.65 -24.93 11.72
N ASP A 113 -12.88 -25.41 11.83
CA ASP A 113 -14.09 -24.58 11.77
C ASP A 113 -14.22 -23.70 13.00
N SER A 114 -13.86 -24.21 14.18
CA SER A 114 -13.79 -23.41 15.42
C SER A 114 -12.65 -22.37 15.42
N GLY A 115 -11.70 -22.46 14.50
CA GLY A 115 -10.49 -21.62 14.50
C GLY A 115 -9.51 -21.93 15.64
N ALA A 116 -9.71 -23.00 16.41
CA ALA A 116 -8.86 -23.35 17.54
C ALA A 116 -7.42 -23.64 17.11
N ARG A 117 -7.24 -24.49 16.09
CA ARG A 117 -5.96 -24.77 15.43
C ARG A 117 -6.19 -25.53 14.15
N GLY A 118 -5.55 -25.10 13.07
CA GLY A 118 -5.73 -25.72 11.76
C GLY A 118 -6.25 -24.70 10.76
N SER A 119 -5.81 -24.81 9.52
CA SER A 119 -6.41 -24.09 8.39
C SER A 119 -6.78 -25.07 7.30
N ALA A 120 -7.68 -24.66 6.40
CA ALA A 120 -8.02 -25.43 5.21
C ALA A 120 -6.76 -25.86 4.42
N ALA A 121 -5.75 -24.97 4.33
CA ALA A 121 -4.47 -25.26 3.69
C ALA A 121 -3.67 -26.37 4.40
N GLN A 122 -3.69 -26.42 5.73
CA GLN A 122 -3.04 -27.49 6.50
C GLN A 122 -3.78 -28.82 6.35
N ILE A 123 -5.12 -28.81 6.41
CA ILE A 123 -5.93 -30.02 6.22
C ILE A 123 -5.75 -30.57 4.79
N LYS A 124 -5.68 -29.68 3.79
CA LYS A 124 -5.40 -30.01 2.39
C LYS A 124 -4.11 -30.82 2.24
N GLN A 125 -3.04 -30.44 2.95
CA GLN A 125 -1.78 -31.21 2.93
C GLN A 125 -1.89 -32.56 3.65
N LEU A 126 -2.74 -32.67 4.67
CA LEU A 126 -2.91 -33.89 5.45
C LEU A 126 -3.72 -34.97 4.70
N ALA A 127 -4.82 -34.60 4.06
CA ALA A 127 -5.78 -35.56 3.48
C ALA A 127 -6.16 -35.30 2.00
N GLY A 128 -5.86 -34.13 1.45
CA GLY A 128 -6.09 -33.81 0.03
C GLY A 128 -4.89 -34.18 -0.82
N MET A 129 -4.11 -33.17 -1.20
CA MET A 129 -2.80 -33.30 -1.83
C MET A 129 -1.91 -32.15 -1.36
N ARG A 130 -0.59 -32.37 -1.33
CA ARG A 130 0.33 -31.30 -0.88
C ARG A 130 0.49 -30.19 -1.93
N GLY A 131 0.40 -30.53 -3.21
CA GLY A 131 0.39 -29.56 -4.31
C GLY A 131 1.77 -29.11 -4.79
N LEU A 132 1.83 -27.91 -5.35
CA LEU A 132 3.03 -27.34 -5.97
C LEU A 132 3.97 -26.73 -4.94
N MET A 133 5.28 -26.99 -5.10
CA MET A 133 6.33 -26.48 -4.22
C MET A 133 7.20 -25.44 -4.94
N ALA A 134 7.79 -24.51 -4.18
CA ALA A 134 8.72 -23.52 -4.73
C ALA A 134 10.18 -23.99 -4.63
N LYS A 135 10.97 -23.70 -5.67
CA LYS A 135 12.43 -23.80 -5.67
C LYS A 135 13.04 -22.71 -4.78
N PRO A 136 14.32 -22.83 -4.38
CA PRO A 136 15.00 -21.76 -3.66
C PRO A 136 15.04 -20.43 -4.44
N SER A 137 15.04 -20.48 -5.78
CA SER A 137 14.94 -19.31 -6.66
C SER A 137 13.61 -18.56 -6.57
N GLY A 138 12.55 -19.20 -6.04
CA GLY A 138 11.18 -18.66 -6.00
C GLY A 138 10.29 -19.20 -7.12
N GLU A 139 10.85 -19.82 -8.16
CA GLU A 139 10.09 -20.49 -9.22
C GLU A 139 9.32 -21.68 -8.68
N ILE A 140 8.12 -21.92 -9.20
CA ILE A 140 7.30 -23.08 -8.86
C ILE A 140 7.83 -24.31 -9.62
N ILE A 141 7.91 -25.45 -8.93
CA ILE A 141 8.22 -26.74 -9.57
C ILE A 141 6.97 -27.23 -10.29
N GLU A 142 7.06 -27.45 -11.60
CA GLU A 142 5.94 -27.91 -12.45
C GLU A 142 5.38 -29.28 -12.06
N THR A 143 6.21 -30.12 -11.41
CA THR A 143 5.81 -31.43 -10.90
C THR A 143 5.25 -31.32 -9.48
N PRO A 144 3.93 -31.48 -9.29
CA PRO A 144 3.31 -31.37 -7.98
C PRO A 144 3.56 -32.61 -7.12
N ILE A 145 3.35 -32.46 -5.82
CA ILE A 145 3.24 -33.57 -4.88
C ILE A 145 1.76 -33.96 -4.81
N ILE A 146 1.42 -35.06 -5.48
CA ILE A 146 0.04 -35.60 -5.57
C ILE A 146 -0.34 -36.29 -4.25
N SER A 147 0.65 -36.89 -3.60
CA SER A 147 0.48 -37.56 -2.31
C SER A 147 0.16 -36.58 -1.18
N ASN A 148 -0.50 -37.07 -0.13
CA ASN A 148 -0.72 -36.34 1.12
C ASN A 148 -0.02 -37.03 2.30
N PHE A 149 -0.01 -36.41 3.48
CA PHE A 149 0.66 -36.98 4.65
C PHE A 149 0.03 -38.30 5.14
N LYS A 150 -1.27 -38.52 4.92
CA LYS A 150 -1.92 -39.80 5.28
C LYS A 150 -1.49 -40.95 4.35
N GLU A 151 -1.29 -40.67 3.07
CA GLU A 151 -0.82 -41.62 2.06
C GLU A 151 0.68 -41.89 2.19
N GLY A 152 1.45 -40.89 2.64
CA GLY A 152 2.90 -40.92 2.68
C GLY A 152 3.51 -40.31 1.41
N LEU A 153 4.76 -39.84 1.51
CA LEU A 153 5.47 -39.22 0.38
C LEU A 153 6.53 -40.17 -0.15
N THR A 154 6.69 -40.21 -1.48
CA THR A 154 7.84 -40.87 -2.10
C THR A 154 9.15 -40.12 -1.79
N VAL A 155 10.30 -40.76 -2.00
CA VAL A 155 11.62 -40.13 -1.75
C VAL A 155 11.79 -38.84 -2.57
N LEU A 156 11.35 -38.84 -3.83
CA LEU A 156 11.45 -37.67 -4.71
C LEU A 156 10.51 -36.54 -4.27
N GLU A 157 9.24 -36.85 -3.94
CA GLU A 157 8.29 -35.86 -3.43
C GLU A 157 8.77 -35.25 -2.10
N TYR A 158 9.30 -36.08 -1.20
CA TYR A 158 9.89 -35.61 0.05
C TYR A 158 11.08 -34.69 -0.21
N PHE A 159 12.01 -35.11 -1.08
CA PHE A 159 13.19 -34.30 -1.45
C PHE A 159 12.80 -32.96 -2.06
N ASN A 160 11.85 -32.93 -3.01
CA ASN A 160 11.33 -31.70 -3.60
C ASN A 160 10.73 -30.77 -2.54
N SER A 161 9.99 -31.31 -1.57
CA SER A 161 9.44 -30.54 -0.46
C SER A 161 10.51 -29.95 0.48
N THR A 162 11.71 -30.55 0.57
CA THR A 162 12.75 -30.05 1.49
C THR A 162 13.32 -28.69 1.08
N HIS A 163 13.29 -28.35 -0.21
CA HIS A 163 13.80 -27.07 -0.73
C HIS A 163 13.02 -25.89 -0.16
N GLY A 164 11.69 -25.92 -0.29
CA GLY A 164 10.80 -24.91 0.27
C GLY A 164 10.93 -24.84 1.79
N ALA A 165 10.89 -25.99 2.48
CA ALA A 165 11.01 -26.03 3.93
C ALA A 165 12.32 -25.41 4.45
N ARG A 166 13.46 -25.73 3.83
CA ARG A 166 14.76 -25.17 4.20
C ARG A 166 14.84 -23.67 3.92
N LYS A 167 14.32 -23.21 2.77
CA LYS A 167 14.24 -21.78 2.46
C LYS A 167 13.38 -21.04 3.47
N GLY A 168 12.19 -21.55 3.79
CA GLY A 168 11.29 -20.94 4.78
C GLY A 168 11.93 -20.81 6.17
N LEU A 169 12.67 -21.84 6.61
CA LEU A 169 13.44 -21.79 7.86
C LEU A 169 14.55 -20.73 7.83
N ALA A 170 15.35 -20.72 6.76
CA ALA A 170 16.45 -19.77 6.60
C ALA A 170 15.93 -18.33 6.52
N ASP A 171 14.87 -18.09 5.74
CA ASP A 171 14.24 -16.78 5.60
C ASP A 171 13.66 -16.30 6.93
N THR A 172 13.01 -17.17 7.69
CA THR A 172 12.50 -16.82 9.03
C THR A 172 13.64 -16.38 9.95
N ALA A 173 14.73 -17.16 9.98
CA ALA A 173 15.89 -16.85 10.82
C ALA A 173 16.58 -15.53 10.42
N LEU A 174 16.73 -15.27 9.12
CA LEU A 174 17.40 -14.05 8.62
C LEU A 174 16.51 -12.81 8.70
N LYS A 175 15.23 -12.92 8.34
CA LYS A 175 14.31 -11.77 8.26
C LYS A 175 13.86 -11.28 9.63
N THR A 176 13.87 -12.13 10.66
CA THR A 176 13.59 -11.73 12.05
C THR A 176 14.53 -10.61 12.51
N ALA A 177 15.83 -10.71 12.17
CA ALA A 177 16.81 -9.68 12.52
C ALA A 177 16.50 -8.34 11.83
N ASN A 178 16.08 -8.36 10.56
CA ASN A 178 15.71 -7.16 9.82
C ASN A 178 14.48 -6.47 10.43
N SER A 179 13.49 -7.26 10.86
CA SER A 179 12.30 -6.73 11.54
C SER A 179 12.63 -6.09 12.88
N GLY A 180 13.38 -6.79 13.74
CA GLY A 180 13.81 -6.24 15.02
C GLY A 180 14.64 -4.95 14.85
N TYR A 181 15.48 -4.90 13.81
CA TYR A 181 16.23 -3.70 13.48
C TYR A 181 15.35 -2.55 12.98
N LEU A 182 14.33 -2.83 12.16
CA LEU A 182 13.32 -1.83 11.78
C LEU A 182 12.57 -1.29 13.01
N THR A 183 12.09 -2.16 13.90
CA THR A 183 11.42 -1.76 15.15
C THR A 183 12.29 -0.82 15.98
N ARG A 184 13.58 -1.15 16.12
CA ARG A 184 14.54 -0.28 16.81
C ARG A 184 14.59 1.11 16.17
N ARG A 185 14.75 1.20 14.85
CA ARG A 185 14.79 2.48 14.12
C ARG A 185 13.48 3.28 14.26
N LEU A 186 12.34 2.61 14.21
CA LEU A 186 11.04 3.24 14.40
C LEU A 186 10.92 3.84 15.82
N VAL A 187 11.39 3.12 16.85
CA VAL A 187 11.39 3.67 18.23
C VAL A 187 12.33 4.87 18.32
N ASP A 188 13.52 4.79 17.72
CA ASP A 188 14.52 5.86 17.78
C ASP A 188 14.02 7.17 17.14
N VAL A 189 13.24 7.09 16.04
CA VAL A 189 12.65 8.29 15.41
C VAL A 189 11.38 8.77 16.12
N ALA A 190 10.61 7.85 16.71
CA ALA A 190 9.28 8.14 17.22
C ALA A 190 9.23 8.49 18.70
N GLN A 191 10.25 8.17 19.49
CA GLN A 191 10.23 8.30 20.95
C GLN A 191 9.76 9.67 21.45
N ASP A 192 10.10 10.76 20.77
CA ASP A 192 9.76 12.12 21.21
C ASP A 192 8.28 12.51 20.93
N ALA A 193 7.50 11.63 20.28
CA ALA A 193 6.06 11.81 20.13
C ALA A 193 5.33 11.37 21.41
N ILE A 194 5.06 12.34 22.27
CA ILE A 194 4.33 12.19 23.54
C ILE A 194 3.08 13.08 23.51
N ILE A 195 2.00 12.68 24.20
CA ILE A 195 0.84 13.56 24.40
C ILE A 195 1.16 14.65 25.42
N THR A 196 1.23 15.90 24.98
CA THR A 196 1.72 17.05 25.77
C THR A 196 0.64 18.08 26.08
N GLU A 197 -0.40 18.17 25.26
CA GLU A 197 -1.56 19.05 25.45
C GLU A 197 -2.84 18.34 25.02
N ASP A 198 -4.01 18.87 25.42
CA ASP A 198 -5.30 18.27 25.08
C ASP A 198 -5.70 18.60 23.62
N ASP A 199 -5.61 19.88 23.25
CA ASP A 199 -6.03 20.38 21.94
C ASP A 199 -5.08 21.46 21.42
N CYS A 200 -4.51 21.24 20.24
CA CYS A 200 -3.69 22.25 19.56
C CYS A 200 -4.50 23.31 18.78
N GLY A 201 -5.83 23.20 18.76
CA GLY A 201 -6.74 24.16 18.08
C GLY A 201 -6.81 24.05 16.56
N THR A 202 -6.13 23.08 15.94
CA THR A 202 -6.11 22.98 14.47
C THR A 202 -7.46 22.51 13.92
N THR A 203 -7.89 23.14 12.82
CA THR A 203 -9.04 22.72 12.01
C THR A 203 -8.61 21.89 10.79
N ARG A 204 -7.30 21.71 10.59
CA ARG A 204 -6.75 20.88 9.53
C ARG A 204 -6.92 19.40 9.87
N GLY A 205 -7.19 18.60 8.85
CA GLY A 205 -7.47 17.19 9.00
C GLY A 205 -7.32 16.43 7.69
N LEU A 206 -7.25 15.11 7.78
CA LEU A 206 -7.14 14.22 6.63
C LEU A 206 -8.53 13.78 6.19
N LEU A 207 -8.76 13.82 4.87
CA LEU A 207 -9.94 13.22 4.28
C LEU A 207 -9.80 11.70 4.32
N THR A 208 -10.73 11.01 4.96
CA THR A 208 -10.74 9.54 5.12
C THR A 208 -11.98 8.95 4.47
N SER A 209 -11.78 7.89 3.69
CA SER A 209 -12.83 7.11 3.02
C SER A 209 -12.68 5.62 3.34
N ALA A 210 -13.67 4.80 3.00
CA ALA A 210 -13.47 3.35 2.97
C ALA A 210 -12.33 2.99 1.99
N VAL A 211 -11.60 1.90 2.28
CA VAL A 211 -10.63 1.36 1.34
C VAL A 211 -11.32 0.30 0.49
N VAL A 212 -11.45 0.61 -0.79
CA VAL A 212 -12.05 -0.27 -1.79
C VAL A 212 -10.95 -0.72 -2.74
N ASP A 213 -10.85 -2.02 -2.97
CA ASP A 213 -9.93 -2.61 -3.94
C ASP A 213 -10.72 -3.53 -4.86
N GLY A 214 -10.65 -3.29 -6.17
CA GLY A 214 -11.40 -4.08 -7.15
C GLY A 214 -12.93 -4.14 -6.92
N GLY A 215 -13.50 -3.20 -6.15
CA GLY A 215 -14.93 -3.16 -5.76
C GLY A 215 -15.27 -3.88 -4.46
N GLU A 216 -14.33 -4.60 -3.87
CA GLU A 216 -14.50 -5.18 -2.54
C GLU A 216 -14.07 -4.14 -1.48
N VAL A 217 -14.92 -3.93 -0.48
CA VAL A 217 -14.58 -3.06 0.66
C VAL A 217 -13.66 -3.83 1.59
N ILE A 218 -12.34 -3.60 1.46
CA ILE A 218 -11.34 -4.22 2.34
C ILE A 218 -11.48 -3.69 3.77
N THR A 219 -11.68 -2.39 3.92
CA THR A 219 -11.83 -1.75 5.24
C THR A 219 -12.95 -0.72 5.18
N PRO A 220 -14.05 -0.94 5.92
CA PRO A 220 -15.13 0.03 6.04
C PRO A 220 -14.65 1.37 6.61
N LEU A 221 -15.40 2.44 6.32
CA LEU A 221 -15.10 3.76 6.88
C LEU A 221 -15.15 3.74 8.42
N ALA A 222 -16.13 3.03 9.00
CA ALA A 222 -16.32 2.85 10.43
C ALA A 222 -15.04 2.45 11.18
N ASP A 223 -14.35 1.41 10.70
CA ASP A 223 -13.12 0.90 11.31
C ASP A 223 -11.97 1.92 11.28
N ARG A 224 -11.94 2.81 10.27
CA ARG A 224 -10.88 3.81 10.11
C ARG A 224 -11.11 5.04 10.98
N ILE A 225 -12.37 5.44 11.16
CA ILE A 225 -12.74 6.65 11.90
C ILE A 225 -12.95 6.39 13.40
N LEU A 226 -13.21 5.15 13.81
CA LEU A 226 -13.46 4.82 15.22
C LEU A 226 -12.31 5.28 16.13
N GLY A 227 -12.65 6.07 17.15
CA GLY A 227 -11.68 6.63 18.09
C GLY A 227 -10.79 7.72 17.50
N ARG A 228 -11.20 8.35 16.40
CA ARG A 228 -10.64 9.60 15.85
C ARG A 228 -11.52 10.78 16.24
N THR A 229 -11.03 11.99 16.01
CA THR A 229 -11.76 13.23 16.32
C THR A 229 -12.19 13.89 15.01
N ALA A 230 -13.43 14.36 14.92
CA ALA A 230 -13.91 15.10 13.76
C ALA A 230 -13.17 16.44 13.62
N ALA A 231 -12.68 16.77 12.42
CA ALA A 231 -12.02 18.06 12.17
C ALA A 231 -13.02 19.18 11.86
N VAL A 232 -14.17 18.81 11.27
CA VAL A 232 -15.28 19.69 10.89
C VAL A 232 -16.60 19.05 11.31
N ASP A 233 -17.67 19.83 11.33
CA ASP A 233 -19.01 19.31 11.60
C ASP A 233 -19.38 18.25 10.55
N ILE A 234 -19.76 17.06 11.03
CA ILE A 234 -20.23 15.97 10.19
C ILE A 234 -21.73 16.14 10.03
N ILE A 235 -22.17 16.43 8.80
CA ILE A 235 -23.56 16.73 8.48
C ILE A 235 -24.14 15.56 7.68
N ASP A 236 -25.36 15.15 8.01
CA ASP A 236 -26.10 14.18 7.22
C ASP A 236 -26.54 14.83 5.89
N PRO A 237 -26.14 14.30 4.72
CA PRO A 237 -26.47 14.89 3.43
C PRO A 237 -27.96 14.88 3.10
N LEU A 238 -28.76 14.00 3.72
CA LEU A 238 -30.20 13.89 3.45
C LEU A 238 -31.04 14.81 4.33
N SER A 239 -30.75 14.85 5.63
CA SER A 239 -31.52 15.65 6.59
C SER A 239 -30.97 17.06 6.80
N GLY A 240 -29.69 17.29 6.51
CA GLY A 240 -28.98 18.53 6.82
C GLY A 240 -28.69 18.71 8.33
N GLU A 241 -28.96 17.70 9.16
CA GLU A 241 -28.68 17.74 10.59
C GLU A 241 -27.21 17.43 10.88
N VAL A 242 -26.66 18.05 11.92
CA VAL A 242 -25.31 17.77 12.41
C VAL A 242 -25.32 16.42 13.13
N VAL A 243 -24.66 15.43 12.54
CA VAL A 243 -24.46 14.10 13.13
C VAL A 243 -23.49 14.20 14.30
N LEU A 244 -22.33 14.81 14.08
CA LEU A 244 -21.30 15.01 15.11
C LEU A 244 -20.62 16.37 14.90
N PRO A 245 -20.53 17.23 15.92
CA PRO A 245 -19.87 18.52 15.80
C PRO A 245 -18.34 18.37 15.73
N ALA A 246 -17.68 19.40 15.22
CA ALA A 246 -16.24 19.48 15.11
C ALA A 246 -15.56 19.37 16.49
N GLY A 247 -14.46 18.64 16.56
CA GLY A 247 -13.66 18.48 17.77
C GLY A 247 -14.16 17.41 18.75
N GLU A 248 -15.28 16.72 18.44
CA GLU A 248 -15.74 15.57 19.22
C GLU A 248 -15.11 14.25 18.75
N LEU A 249 -14.96 13.33 19.71
CA LEU A 249 -14.45 11.99 19.48
C LEU A 249 -15.55 11.14 18.82
N ILE A 250 -15.19 10.46 17.74
CA ILE A 250 -16.03 9.51 17.02
C ILE A 250 -16.04 8.19 17.82
N ASP A 251 -17.07 8.00 18.64
CA ASP A 251 -17.37 6.78 19.37
C ASP A 251 -18.23 5.81 18.54
N GLU A 252 -18.51 4.63 19.09
CA GLU A 252 -19.32 3.60 18.42
C GLU A 252 -20.73 4.12 18.03
N ASN A 253 -21.37 4.92 18.88
CA ASN A 253 -22.70 5.47 18.58
C ASN A 253 -22.64 6.49 17.44
N ALA A 254 -21.60 7.32 17.41
CA ALA A 254 -21.36 8.26 16.33
C ALA A 254 -21.08 7.52 15.01
N VAL A 255 -20.28 6.44 15.05
CA VAL A 255 -20.03 5.58 13.88
C VAL A 255 -21.34 5.00 13.34
N ASP A 256 -22.19 4.43 14.19
CA ASP A 256 -23.48 3.87 13.76
C ASP A 256 -24.38 4.94 13.10
N ARG A 257 -24.38 6.18 13.63
CA ARG A 257 -25.13 7.29 13.03
C ARG A 257 -24.56 7.73 11.69
N ILE A 258 -23.23 7.76 11.57
CA ILE A 258 -22.50 8.08 10.34
C ILE A 258 -22.79 7.04 9.25
N GLU A 259 -22.75 5.74 9.59
CA GLU A 259 -23.07 4.67 8.64
C GLU A 259 -24.53 4.74 8.17
N ARG A 260 -25.47 5.02 9.08
CA ARG A 260 -26.89 5.19 8.73
C ARG A 260 -27.14 6.40 7.84
N ALA A 261 -26.39 7.48 8.04
CA ALA A 261 -26.44 8.67 7.18
C ALA A 261 -25.85 8.40 5.78
N GLY A 262 -25.12 7.30 5.58
CA GLY A 262 -24.53 6.94 4.29
C GLY A 262 -23.43 7.90 3.85
N ILE A 263 -22.62 8.38 4.80
CA ILE A 263 -21.51 9.30 4.54
C ILE A 263 -20.29 8.50 4.09
N ASP A 264 -19.77 8.79 2.89
CA ASP A 264 -18.65 8.04 2.31
C ASP A 264 -17.27 8.61 2.66
N THR A 265 -17.20 9.91 2.96
CA THR A 265 -15.94 10.61 3.25
C THR A 265 -16.07 11.55 4.44
N ILE A 266 -15.05 11.54 5.32
CA ILE A 266 -15.03 12.36 6.55
C ILE A 266 -13.65 12.97 6.73
N LYS A 267 -13.63 14.25 7.11
CA LYS A 267 -12.39 14.93 7.49
C LYS A 267 -12.12 14.75 8.99
N ILE A 268 -11.09 13.97 9.32
CA ILE A 268 -10.69 13.67 10.70
C ILE A 268 -9.43 14.43 11.08
N ARG A 269 -9.27 14.74 12.37
CA ARG A 269 -7.99 15.23 12.89
C ARG A 269 -6.95 14.12 12.84
N SER A 270 -5.71 14.49 12.54
CA SER A 270 -4.58 13.57 12.45
C SER A 270 -3.38 14.12 13.21
N VAL A 271 -2.54 13.20 13.66
CA VAL A 271 -1.22 13.51 14.23
C VAL A 271 -0.37 14.30 13.22
N LEU A 272 -0.57 14.12 11.92
CA LEU A 272 0.18 14.83 10.87
C LEU A 272 -0.16 16.32 10.77
N THR A 273 -1.43 16.68 10.98
CA THR A 273 -1.91 18.06 10.91
C THR A 273 -1.83 18.77 12.26
N CYS A 274 -1.36 18.09 13.31
CA CYS A 274 -1.25 18.64 14.66
C CYS A 274 -0.24 19.79 14.73
N GLU A 275 -0.68 20.93 15.24
CA GLU A 275 0.09 22.18 15.39
C GLU A 275 0.78 22.32 16.76
N SER A 276 0.72 21.27 17.58
CA SER A 276 1.45 21.23 18.85
C SER A 276 2.96 21.39 18.62
N ARG A 277 3.58 22.30 19.39
CA ARG A 277 5.01 22.65 19.27
C ARG A 277 5.93 21.52 19.72
N ILE A 278 5.56 20.85 20.80
CA ILE A 278 6.32 19.75 21.39
C ILE A 278 5.35 18.58 21.52
N GLY A 279 5.69 17.42 20.95
CA GLY A 279 4.83 16.24 21.00
C GLY A 279 3.58 16.37 20.11
N VAL A 280 2.47 15.86 20.61
CA VAL A 280 1.19 15.73 19.91
C VAL A 280 0.04 16.05 20.87
N CYS A 281 -1.05 16.66 20.39
CA CYS A 281 -2.22 16.88 21.22
C CYS A 281 -3.15 15.65 21.30
N GLY A 282 -3.87 15.52 22.41
CA GLY A 282 -4.81 14.43 22.67
C GLY A 282 -5.88 14.30 21.57
N LYS A 283 -6.49 15.41 21.14
CA LYS A 283 -7.54 15.39 20.10
C LYS A 283 -7.05 14.97 18.72
N CYS A 284 -5.82 15.30 18.33
CA CYS A 284 -5.28 14.86 17.03
C CYS A 284 -4.95 13.36 17.01
N TYR A 285 -4.65 12.76 18.16
CA TYR A 285 -4.43 11.31 18.29
C TYR A 285 -5.74 10.53 18.52
N GLY A 286 -6.65 11.12 19.30
CA GLY A 286 -7.95 10.58 19.66
C GLY A 286 -7.87 9.55 20.80
N ARG A 287 -8.43 8.37 20.54
CA ARG A 287 -8.57 7.27 21.51
C ARG A 287 -7.29 6.43 21.64
N ASP A 288 -6.96 6.05 22.88
CA ASP A 288 -6.02 4.97 23.19
C ASP A 288 -6.70 3.62 22.86
N LEU A 289 -6.12 2.90 21.91
CA LEU A 289 -6.67 1.63 21.43
C LEU A 289 -6.48 0.48 22.43
N ALA A 290 -5.57 0.61 23.41
CA ALA A 290 -5.34 -0.42 24.41
C ALA A 290 -6.34 -0.33 25.58
N ARG A 291 -6.71 0.88 25.99
CA ARG A 291 -7.64 1.13 27.11
C ARG A 291 -9.05 1.52 26.68
N GLY A 292 -9.25 1.85 25.41
CA GLY A 292 -10.54 2.26 24.89
C GLY A 292 -11.04 3.60 25.44
N THR A 293 -10.19 4.43 26.04
CA THR A 293 -10.52 5.80 26.49
C THR A 293 -9.83 6.84 25.62
N VAL A 294 -10.16 8.12 25.79
CA VAL A 294 -9.32 9.21 25.25
C VAL A 294 -7.87 9.01 25.71
N VAL A 295 -6.91 9.31 24.85
CA VAL A 295 -5.49 9.15 25.19
C VAL A 295 -5.13 10.03 26.38
N ASN A 296 -4.34 9.46 27.30
CA ASN A 296 -3.95 10.17 28.51
C ASN A 296 -2.81 11.15 28.22
N MET A 297 -2.80 12.24 28.99
CA MET A 297 -1.67 13.16 29.05
C MET A 297 -0.39 12.43 29.47
N GLY A 298 0.70 12.68 28.75
CA GLY A 298 2.00 12.06 28.97
C GLY A 298 2.17 10.67 28.36
N GLU A 299 1.17 10.13 27.64
CA GLU A 299 1.30 8.82 26.99
C GLU A 299 2.33 8.87 25.85
N ALA A 300 3.26 7.90 25.82
CA ALA A 300 4.34 7.83 24.83
C ALA A 300 3.86 7.18 23.52
N VAL A 301 2.98 7.87 22.80
CA VAL A 301 2.32 7.37 21.58
C VAL A 301 3.28 7.00 20.46
N GLY A 302 4.46 7.63 20.40
CA GLY A 302 5.51 7.29 19.46
C GLY A 302 6.09 5.90 19.64
N VAL A 303 6.39 5.52 20.89
CA VAL A 303 6.89 4.17 21.20
C VAL A 303 5.80 3.12 20.94
N ILE A 304 4.55 3.42 21.30
CA ILE A 304 3.39 2.55 21.03
C ILE A 304 3.22 2.35 19.52
N ALA A 305 3.31 3.41 18.72
CA ALA A 305 3.22 3.35 17.26
C ALA A 305 4.33 2.48 16.65
N ALA A 306 5.58 2.71 17.05
CA ALA A 306 6.71 1.93 16.58
C ALA A 306 6.58 0.42 16.90
N GLN A 307 6.13 0.09 18.11
CA GLN A 307 5.89 -1.30 18.51
C GLN A 307 4.72 -1.94 17.76
N SER A 308 3.63 -1.19 17.56
CA SER A 308 2.43 -1.64 16.85
C SER A 308 2.68 -1.92 15.37
N ILE A 309 3.76 -1.37 14.80
CA ILE A 309 4.23 -1.66 13.45
C ILE A 309 5.28 -2.79 13.46
N GLY A 310 6.22 -2.72 14.40
CA GLY A 310 7.39 -3.60 14.45
C GLY A 310 7.14 -5.01 14.96
N GLU A 311 6.29 -5.19 15.98
CA GLU A 311 5.94 -6.52 16.50
C GLU A 311 5.21 -7.35 15.44
N PRO A 312 4.15 -6.83 14.79
CA PRO A 312 3.49 -7.58 13.73
C PRO A 312 4.41 -7.79 12.52
N GLY A 313 5.29 -6.83 12.22
CA GLY A 313 6.32 -6.98 11.18
C GLY A 313 7.21 -8.21 11.42
N THR A 314 7.52 -8.50 12.68
CA THR A 314 8.30 -9.69 13.06
C THR A 314 7.44 -10.95 12.90
N GLN A 315 6.17 -10.87 13.28
CA GLN A 315 5.20 -11.94 13.07
C GLN A 315 5.01 -12.29 11.59
N LEU A 316 5.05 -11.32 10.67
CA LEU A 316 4.99 -11.56 9.21
C LEU A 316 6.11 -12.50 8.77
N THR A 317 7.33 -12.25 9.26
CA THR A 317 8.48 -13.08 8.91
C THR A 317 8.38 -14.49 9.48
N MET A 318 7.76 -14.66 10.64
CA MET A 318 7.55 -15.97 11.28
C MET A 318 6.40 -16.78 10.67
N ARG A 319 5.29 -16.15 10.28
CA ARG A 319 4.13 -16.86 9.67
C ARG A 319 4.47 -17.49 8.33
N THR A 320 5.46 -16.93 7.62
CA THR A 320 6.02 -17.47 6.38
C THR A 320 6.47 -18.94 6.54
N PHE A 321 6.90 -19.35 7.74
CA PHE A 321 7.32 -20.73 8.02
C PHE A 321 6.25 -21.78 7.68
N HIS A 322 4.98 -21.49 7.96
CA HIS A 322 3.88 -22.43 7.73
C HIS A 322 3.45 -22.52 6.26
N ILE A 323 3.78 -21.52 5.45
CA ILE A 323 3.43 -21.43 4.03
C ILE A 323 4.63 -21.80 3.14
N GLY A 324 5.87 -21.65 3.63
CA GLY A 324 7.12 -21.72 2.86
C GLY A 324 7.44 -23.03 2.12
N GLY A 325 6.57 -24.03 2.15
CA GLY A 325 6.62 -25.20 1.28
C GLY A 325 5.61 -25.17 0.13
N ALA A 326 4.40 -24.67 0.36
CA ALA A 326 3.29 -24.73 -0.59
C ALA A 326 3.09 -23.38 -1.28
N ALA A 327 3.22 -23.35 -2.60
CA ALA A 327 2.90 -22.16 -3.38
C ALA A 327 1.38 -21.99 -3.41
N GLN A 328 0.87 -20.96 -2.74
CA GLN A 328 -0.49 -20.46 -2.97
C GLN A 328 -0.38 -19.22 -3.84
N ARG A 329 -0.79 -19.35 -5.09
CA ARG A 329 -0.99 -18.20 -5.97
C ARG A 329 -2.39 -17.66 -5.63
N GLY A 330 -2.50 -16.36 -5.34
CA GLY A 330 -3.80 -15.70 -5.42
C GLY A 330 -4.30 -15.80 -6.86
N ALA A 331 -5.56 -16.17 -7.07
CA ALA A 331 -6.14 -16.14 -8.41
C ALA A 331 -6.04 -14.69 -8.94
N GLU A 332 -5.39 -14.52 -10.08
CA GLU A 332 -5.24 -13.20 -10.68
C GLU A 332 -6.60 -12.70 -11.17
N GLN A 333 -6.96 -11.46 -10.79
CA GLN A 333 -8.16 -10.81 -11.31
C GLN A 333 -7.94 -10.49 -12.80
N SER A 334 -8.52 -11.32 -13.66
CA SER A 334 -8.61 -11.14 -15.10
C SER A 334 -9.95 -10.52 -15.52
N SER A 335 -10.78 -10.16 -14.54
CA SER A 335 -12.10 -9.57 -14.74
C SER A 335 -12.49 -8.67 -13.59
N VAL A 336 -13.32 -7.67 -13.87
CA VAL A 336 -14.07 -6.90 -12.87
C VAL A 336 -15.50 -7.42 -12.83
N GLU A 337 -16.05 -7.60 -11.63
CA GLU A 337 -17.43 -8.02 -11.38
C GLU A 337 -18.19 -6.94 -10.61
N ALA A 338 -19.50 -6.87 -10.79
CA ALA A 338 -20.35 -5.92 -10.09
C ALA A 338 -20.46 -6.28 -8.60
N ALA A 339 -20.05 -5.38 -7.72
CA ALA A 339 -20.08 -5.61 -6.28
C ALA A 339 -21.50 -5.59 -5.67
N PHE A 340 -22.46 -4.94 -6.35
CA PHE A 340 -23.85 -4.79 -5.96
C PHE A 340 -24.71 -4.50 -7.19
N ASP A 341 -26.03 -4.64 -7.05
CA ASP A 341 -26.99 -4.32 -8.11
C ASP A 341 -26.91 -2.82 -8.44
N ALA A 342 -26.60 -2.49 -9.69
CA ALA A 342 -26.33 -1.12 -10.11
C ALA A 342 -26.61 -0.89 -11.60
N THR A 343 -26.66 0.38 -11.99
CA THR A 343 -26.60 0.80 -13.39
C THR A 343 -25.17 1.22 -13.71
N VAL A 344 -24.62 0.69 -14.81
CA VAL A 344 -23.26 0.98 -15.28
C VAL A 344 -23.25 2.35 -15.95
N ARG A 345 -22.35 3.24 -15.51
CA ARG A 345 -21.98 4.49 -16.19
C ARG A 345 -20.49 4.48 -16.50
N ILE A 346 -20.10 4.74 -17.73
CA ILE A 346 -18.71 4.70 -18.19
C ILE A 346 -18.20 6.13 -18.38
N GLU A 347 -17.27 6.54 -17.52
CA GLU A 347 -16.56 7.80 -17.69
C GLU A 347 -15.37 7.62 -18.66
N ASN A 348 -15.15 8.62 -19.52
CA ASN A 348 -14.13 8.59 -20.56
C ASN A 348 -14.25 7.36 -21.49
N ARG A 349 -15.49 7.04 -21.91
CA ARG A 349 -15.79 5.93 -22.81
C ARG A 349 -15.12 6.12 -24.18
N ASN A 350 -13.94 5.51 -24.33
CA ASN A 350 -13.24 5.38 -25.60
C ASN A 350 -13.08 3.89 -25.91
N VAL A 351 -13.96 3.37 -26.79
CA VAL A 351 -14.16 1.94 -27.03
C VAL A 351 -14.35 1.70 -28.53
N VAL A 352 -13.76 0.62 -29.04
CA VAL A 352 -13.84 0.18 -30.44
C VAL A 352 -14.35 -1.26 -30.49
N MET A 353 -15.14 -1.60 -31.51
CA MET A 353 -15.65 -2.96 -31.68
C MET A 353 -14.62 -3.82 -32.42
N ASP A 354 -14.22 -4.96 -31.85
CA ASP A 354 -13.31 -5.90 -32.49
C ASP A 354 -13.96 -6.69 -33.63
N SER A 355 -13.16 -7.50 -34.34
CA SER A 355 -13.65 -8.39 -35.41
C SER A 355 -14.70 -9.42 -34.97
N ALA A 356 -14.79 -9.72 -33.67
CA ALA A 356 -15.79 -10.61 -33.06
C ALA A 356 -17.04 -9.87 -32.54
N GLY A 357 -17.10 -8.54 -32.68
CA GLY A 357 -18.20 -7.70 -32.23
C GLY A 357 -18.19 -7.40 -30.73
N VAL A 358 -17.05 -7.58 -30.06
CA VAL A 358 -16.86 -7.28 -28.64
C VAL A 358 -16.30 -5.87 -28.48
N PRO A 359 -16.88 -5.04 -27.59
CA PRO A 359 -16.33 -3.71 -27.30
C PRO A 359 -15.02 -3.80 -26.53
N VAL A 360 -13.96 -3.20 -27.08
CA VAL A 360 -12.60 -3.18 -26.51
C VAL A 360 -12.21 -1.75 -26.14
N VAL A 361 -11.69 -1.58 -24.92
CA VAL A 361 -11.31 -0.28 -24.37
C VAL A 361 -10.03 0.24 -25.01
N MET A 362 -10.09 1.44 -25.58
CA MET A 362 -8.96 2.16 -26.18
C MET A 362 -8.42 3.29 -25.30
N GLY A 363 -9.22 3.79 -24.34
CA GLY A 363 -8.80 4.80 -23.39
C GLY A 363 -8.09 4.22 -22.16
N ARG A 364 -6.95 4.80 -21.76
CA ARG A 364 -6.22 4.42 -20.52
C ARG A 364 -6.83 4.99 -19.23
N ASN A 365 -7.81 5.89 -19.38
CA ASN A 365 -8.55 6.54 -18.30
C ASN A 365 -10.04 6.17 -18.32
N CYS A 366 -10.39 5.04 -18.96
CA CYS A 366 -11.76 4.54 -18.98
C CYS A 366 -12.12 4.01 -17.59
N GLU A 367 -13.24 4.49 -17.03
CA GLU A 367 -13.69 4.10 -15.70
C GLU A 367 -15.14 3.63 -15.74
N ILE A 368 -15.44 2.50 -15.12
CA ILE A 368 -16.80 2.02 -14.89
C ILE A 368 -17.24 2.47 -13.51
N VAL A 369 -18.27 3.31 -13.46
CA VAL A 369 -18.95 3.78 -12.26
C VAL A 369 -20.25 3.01 -12.09
N LEU A 370 -20.45 2.42 -10.91
CA LEU A 370 -21.68 1.72 -10.55
C LEU A 370 -22.58 2.67 -9.77
N ILE A 371 -23.75 2.96 -10.34
CA ILE A 371 -24.75 3.88 -9.79
C ILE A 371 -25.90 3.09 -9.18
N ASP A 372 -26.29 3.41 -7.96
CA ASP A 372 -27.44 2.80 -7.29
C ASP A 372 -28.79 3.32 -7.84
N GLU A 373 -29.92 2.76 -7.37
CA GLU A 373 -31.26 3.23 -7.77
C GLU A 373 -31.57 4.67 -7.34
N ALA A 374 -30.83 5.20 -6.36
CA ALA A 374 -30.97 6.57 -5.86
C ALA A 374 -30.08 7.58 -6.61
N GLY A 375 -29.33 7.14 -7.64
CA GLY A 375 -28.46 8.00 -8.44
C GLY A 375 -27.09 8.27 -7.80
N ARG A 376 -26.71 7.56 -6.74
CA ARG A 376 -25.42 7.72 -6.05
C ARG A 376 -24.37 6.79 -6.63
N GLU A 377 -23.15 7.30 -6.77
CA GLU A 377 -21.97 6.50 -7.15
C GLU A 377 -21.53 5.65 -5.96
N LYS A 378 -21.49 4.33 -6.12
CA LYS A 378 -21.07 3.42 -5.03
C LYS A 378 -19.75 2.72 -5.27
N ALA A 379 -19.35 2.55 -6.53
CA ALA A 379 -18.06 1.97 -6.87
C ALA A 379 -17.56 2.56 -8.19
N ARG A 380 -16.24 2.67 -8.29
CA ARG A 380 -15.53 3.18 -9.46
C ARG A 380 -14.39 2.22 -9.75
N HIS A 381 -14.36 1.68 -10.96
CA HIS A 381 -13.37 0.71 -11.41
C HIS A 381 -12.65 1.25 -12.62
N ARG A 382 -11.33 1.42 -12.51
CA ARG A 382 -10.50 1.80 -13.65
C ARG A 382 -10.26 0.56 -14.52
N ILE A 383 -10.59 0.67 -15.80
CA ILE A 383 -10.48 -0.43 -16.75
C ILE A 383 -9.20 -0.28 -17.58
N PRO A 384 -8.35 -1.30 -17.67
CA PRO A 384 -7.11 -1.22 -18.42
C PRO A 384 -7.36 -1.16 -19.94
N TYR A 385 -6.41 -0.55 -20.65
CA TYR A 385 -6.38 -0.55 -22.11
C TYR A 385 -6.38 -1.98 -22.66
N GLY A 386 -7.24 -2.23 -23.65
CA GLY A 386 -7.42 -3.53 -24.28
C GLY A 386 -8.31 -4.52 -23.52
N ALA A 387 -8.93 -4.10 -22.43
CA ALA A 387 -9.98 -4.89 -21.80
C ALA A 387 -11.21 -4.99 -22.69
N ARG A 388 -11.85 -6.15 -22.67
CA ARG A 388 -13.15 -6.42 -23.30
C ARG A 388 -14.25 -6.04 -22.32
N LEU A 389 -15.14 -5.15 -22.73
CA LEU A 389 -16.32 -4.77 -21.96
C LEU A 389 -17.42 -5.81 -22.16
N ILE A 390 -17.96 -6.31 -21.05
CA ILE A 390 -19.09 -7.25 -21.04
C ILE A 390 -20.39 -6.48 -20.75
N ALA A 391 -20.32 -5.46 -19.89
CA ALA A 391 -21.40 -4.53 -19.60
C ALA A 391 -21.08 -3.14 -20.17
N ASP A 392 -21.99 -2.58 -20.97
CA ASP A 392 -21.85 -1.26 -21.61
C ASP A 392 -22.73 -0.21 -20.89
N GLU A 393 -22.58 1.06 -21.30
CA GLU A 393 -23.27 2.24 -20.75
C GLU A 393 -24.78 2.03 -20.55
N GLY A 394 -25.28 2.35 -19.36
CA GLY A 394 -26.71 2.30 -19.03
C GLY A 394 -27.27 0.89 -18.78
N ARG A 395 -26.45 -0.17 -18.90
CA ARG A 395 -26.88 -1.53 -18.56
C ARG A 395 -27.05 -1.67 -17.06
N ARG A 396 -28.17 -2.28 -16.65
CA ARG A 396 -28.38 -2.72 -15.27
C ARG A 396 -27.70 -4.07 -15.06
N VAL A 397 -26.87 -4.16 -14.03
CA VAL A 397 -26.08 -5.33 -13.68
C VAL A 397 -26.48 -5.83 -12.30
N MET A 398 -26.45 -7.15 -12.12
CA MET A 398 -26.67 -7.78 -10.80
C MET A 398 -25.35 -8.04 -10.10
N GLN A 399 -25.37 -8.12 -8.77
CA GLN A 399 -24.21 -8.51 -7.97
C GLN A 399 -23.58 -9.81 -8.49
N GLY A 400 -22.27 -9.79 -8.72
CA GLY A 400 -21.47 -10.90 -9.25
C GLY A 400 -21.46 -10.99 -10.79
N GLU A 401 -22.17 -10.12 -11.51
CA GLU A 401 -22.11 -10.09 -12.97
C GLU A 401 -20.80 -9.46 -13.46
N ARG A 402 -20.16 -10.08 -14.46
CA ARG A 402 -18.90 -9.59 -15.03
C ARG A 402 -19.11 -8.30 -15.84
N LEU A 403 -18.29 -7.29 -15.53
CA LEU A 403 -18.29 -5.97 -16.17
C LEU A 403 -17.28 -5.89 -17.31
N ALA A 404 -16.06 -6.39 -17.09
CA ALA A 404 -14.98 -6.36 -18.07
C ALA A 404 -14.01 -7.54 -17.86
N GLU A 405 -13.29 -7.95 -18.90
CA GLU A 405 -12.27 -9.00 -18.85
C GLU A 405 -11.02 -8.65 -19.69
N TRP A 406 -9.85 -9.16 -19.30
CA TRP A 406 -8.60 -8.97 -20.04
C TRP A 406 -7.62 -10.13 -19.82
N ASP A 407 -6.61 -10.21 -20.69
CA ASP A 407 -5.49 -11.14 -20.51
C ASP A 407 -4.59 -10.64 -19.37
N PRO A 408 -4.45 -11.40 -18.28
CA PRO A 408 -3.66 -10.96 -17.16
C PRO A 408 -2.16 -11.04 -17.42
N VAL A 409 -1.63 -11.60 -18.53
CA VAL A 409 -0.19 -11.84 -18.75
C VAL A 409 0.41 -10.97 -19.86
N THR A 410 -0.43 -10.44 -20.76
CA THR A 410 0.02 -9.65 -21.90
C THR A 410 -0.69 -8.28 -21.95
N ILE A 411 0.03 -7.25 -22.41
CA ILE A 411 -0.61 -6.00 -22.83
C ILE A 411 -0.83 -6.11 -24.34
N PRO A 412 -2.08 -6.16 -24.80
CA PRO A 412 -2.36 -6.13 -26.23
C PRO A 412 -2.09 -4.73 -26.78
N ILE A 413 -1.51 -4.64 -27.97
CA ILE A 413 -1.44 -3.42 -28.78
C ILE A 413 -2.53 -3.55 -29.83
N ILE A 414 -3.49 -2.62 -29.82
CA ILE A 414 -4.74 -2.74 -30.56
C ILE A 414 -4.86 -1.60 -31.57
N THR A 415 -5.43 -1.91 -32.73
CA THR A 415 -5.74 -0.92 -33.76
C THR A 415 -7.06 -0.17 -33.47
N GLU A 416 -7.11 1.13 -33.80
CA GLU A 416 -8.29 2.00 -33.67
C GLU A 416 -9.13 2.08 -34.94
N ARG A 417 -8.59 1.63 -36.08
CA ARG A 417 -9.21 1.78 -37.41
C ARG A 417 -9.04 0.52 -38.24
N ASP A 418 -9.89 0.38 -39.24
CA ASP A 418 -9.73 -0.65 -40.26
C ASP A 418 -8.60 -0.27 -41.21
N GLY A 419 -7.83 -1.25 -41.66
CA GLY A 419 -6.78 -1.02 -42.66
C GLY A 419 -5.86 -2.22 -42.86
N VAL A 420 -4.82 -2.01 -43.64
CA VAL A 420 -3.77 -3.00 -43.91
C VAL A 420 -2.54 -2.68 -43.04
N ALA A 421 -2.14 -3.63 -42.20
CA ALA A 421 -1.02 -3.46 -41.27
C ALA A 421 0.32 -3.51 -42.02
N HIS A 422 1.07 -2.42 -42.00
CA HIS A 422 2.39 -2.33 -42.61
C HIS A 422 3.50 -2.14 -41.58
N TYR A 423 4.55 -2.94 -41.72
CA TYR A 423 5.76 -2.83 -40.91
C TYR A 423 6.60 -1.64 -41.34
N VAL A 424 6.96 -0.78 -40.38
CA VAL A 424 7.86 0.35 -40.61
C VAL A 424 8.94 0.33 -39.54
N ASP A 425 10.21 0.42 -39.97
CA ASP A 425 11.41 0.28 -39.13
C ASP A 425 11.52 -1.07 -38.39
N LEU A 426 10.80 -2.10 -38.86
CA LEU A 426 10.88 -3.50 -38.44
C LEU A 426 11.69 -4.29 -39.48
N ILE A 427 12.97 -4.51 -39.20
CA ILE A 427 13.94 -5.13 -40.11
C ILE A 427 14.46 -6.40 -39.45
N MET A 428 14.38 -7.52 -40.18
CA MET A 428 14.86 -8.82 -39.73
C MET A 428 16.35 -8.77 -39.37
N GLY A 429 16.69 -9.31 -38.20
CA GLY A 429 18.04 -9.32 -37.65
C GLY A 429 18.47 -8.01 -36.98
N VAL A 430 17.74 -6.89 -37.19
CA VAL A 430 18.10 -5.57 -36.63
C VAL A 430 17.14 -5.12 -35.55
N SER A 431 15.87 -4.93 -35.90
CA SER A 431 14.83 -4.49 -34.96
C SER A 431 13.76 -5.53 -34.70
N MET A 432 13.73 -6.60 -35.49
CA MET A 432 13.00 -7.81 -35.18
C MET A 432 13.89 -9.02 -35.43
N LYS A 433 13.75 -10.05 -34.60
CA LYS A 433 14.32 -11.36 -34.88
C LYS A 433 13.22 -12.40 -34.89
N GLU A 434 13.48 -13.43 -35.65
CA GLU A 434 12.74 -14.67 -35.54
C GLU A 434 13.30 -15.40 -34.32
N GLU A 435 12.50 -15.52 -33.26
CA GLU A 435 12.80 -16.44 -32.18
C GLU A 435 12.19 -17.78 -32.53
N LEU A 436 13.06 -18.78 -32.61
CA LEU A 436 12.65 -20.16 -32.65
C LEU A 436 12.50 -20.61 -31.20
N ASP A 437 11.32 -21.09 -30.82
CA ASP A 437 11.20 -21.83 -29.58
C ASP A 437 11.98 -23.15 -29.75
N GLU A 438 13.10 -23.31 -29.01
CA GLU A 438 14.08 -24.40 -29.17
C GLU A 438 13.45 -25.80 -29.07
N ALA A 439 12.26 -25.92 -28.49
CA ALA A 439 11.60 -27.20 -28.30
C ALA A 439 10.45 -27.48 -29.26
N THR A 440 9.81 -26.44 -29.81
CA THR A 440 8.67 -26.62 -30.72
C THR A 440 9.05 -26.45 -32.18
N GLY A 441 10.16 -25.74 -32.44
CA GLY A 441 10.58 -25.40 -33.79
C GLY A 441 9.67 -24.40 -34.50
N ILE A 442 8.65 -23.86 -33.82
CA ILE A 442 7.83 -22.77 -34.35
C ILE A 442 8.53 -21.45 -34.09
N SER A 443 8.59 -20.65 -35.14
CA SER A 443 9.13 -19.32 -35.09
C SER A 443 8.05 -18.27 -34.90
N TYR A 444 8.35 -17.29 -34.05
CA TYR A 444 7.56 -16.07 -33.92
C TYR A 444 8.48 -14.85 -34.02
N LEU A 445 7.92 -13.74 -34.49
CA LEU A 445 8.66 -12.50 -34.67
C LEU A 445 8.60 -11.67 -33.39
N VAL A 446 9.78 -11.39 -32.82
CA VAL A 446 9.94 -10.57 -31.62
C VAL A 446 10.73 -9.33 -31.96
N VAL A 447 10.27 -8.19 -31.43
CA VAL A 447 11.01 -6.94 -31.49
C VAL A 447 12.22 -7.01 -30.57
N THR A 448 13.42 -6.92 -31.12
CA THR A 448 14.70 -7.00 -30.38
C THR A 448 15.19 -5.64 -29.98
N ASP A 449 16.16 -5.56 -29.07
CA ASP A 449 16.83 -4.28 -28.78
C ASP A 449 17.59 -3.79 -30.01
N TRP A 450 16.93 -2.95 -30.79
CA TRP A 450 17.47 -2.32 -31.98
C TRP A 450 18.51 -1.25 -31.64
N LYS A 451 18.52 -0.72 -30.41
CA LYS A 451 19.40 0.39 -30.03
C LYS A 451 20.85 -0.04 -29.83
N GLN A 452 21.07 -1.30 -29.44
CA GLN A 452 22.41 -1.88 -29.30
C GLN A 452 23.02 -2.28 -30.64
N GLN A 453 22.23 -2.29 -31.72
CA GLN A 453 22.69 -2.72 -33.02
C GLN A 453 23.34 -1.59 -33.84
N PRO A 454 24.44 -1.86 -34.55
CA PRO A 454 25.05 -0.89 -35.45
C PRO A 454 24.09 -0.58 -36.60
N ARG A 455 23.56 0.66 -36.64
CA ARG A 455 22.49 1.21 -37.52
C ARG A 455 21.06 1.18 -36.97
N GLY A 456 20.82 0.73 -35.75
CA GLY A 456 19.48 0.77 -35.17
C GLY A 456 19.14 2.05 -34.38
N GLY A 457 20.09 2.95 -34.13
CA GLY A 457 19.88 4.15 -33.30
C GLY A 457 18.73 5.07 -33.74
N ASP A 458 18.43 5.12 -35.05
CA ASP A 458 17.36 5.94 -35.64
C ASP A 458 16.07 5.16 -35.92
N LEU A 459 16.07 3.82 -35.79
CA LEU A 459 14.89 3.01 -36.05
C LEU A 459 13.81 3.26 -34.99
N ARG A 460 12.57 3.39 -35.45
CA ARG A 460 11.38 3.47 -34.59
C ARG A 460 10.38 2.39 -34.99
N PRO A 461 10.61 1.13 -34.55
CA PRO A 461 9.76 0.00 -34.91
C PRO A 461 8.30 0.30 -34.63
N ARG A 462 7.47 0.22 -35.67
CA ARG A 462 6.05 0.53 -35.60
C ARG A 462 5.26 -0.23 -36.65
N ILE A 463 3.97 -0.39 -36.39
CA ILE A 463 2.98 -0.83 -37.37
C ILE A 463 2.15 0.39 -37.78
N THR A 464 2.02 0.63 -39.07
CA THR A 464 1.19 1.70 -39.62
C THR A 464 0.04 1.11 -40.42
N LEU A 465 -1.17 1.64 -40.27
CA LEU A 465 -2.30 1.21 -41.08
C LEU A 465 -2.35 1.99 -42.38
N ARG A 466 -2.55 1.27 -43.49
CA ARG A 466 -2.79 1.87 -44.80
C ARG A 466 -4.18 1.52 -45.30
N ASP A 467 -4.77 2.41 -46.08
CA ASP A 467 -6.01 2.14 -46.79
C ASP A 467 -5.74 1.28 -48.05
N GLU A 468 -6.81 0.93 -48.78
CA GLU A 468 -6.72 0.16 -50.02
C GLU A 468 -5.96 0.91 -51.15
N ALA A 469 -5.79 2.22 -51.04
CA ALA A 469 -5.02 3.06 -51.97
C ALA A 469 -3.53 3.17 -51.58
N GLY A 470 -3.13 2.62 -50.43
CA GLY A 470 -1.76 2.64 -49.94
C GLY A 470 -1.37 3.90 -49.17
N GLU A 471 -2.32 4.78 -48.87
CA GLU A 471 -2.14 5.98 -48.05
C GLU A 471 -2.31 5.66 -46.56
N VAL A 472 -1.67 6.44 -45.69
CA VAL A 472 -1.72 6.17 -44.24
C VAL A 472 -3.08 6.59 -43.68
N VAL A 473 -3.74 5.66 -42.99
CA VAL A 473 -5.03 5.91 -42.34
C VAL A 473 -4.84 6.95 -41.25
N THR A 474 -5.73 7.94 -41.20
CA THR A 474 -5.74 8.98 -40.15
C THR A 474 -6.70 8.61 -39.02
N LEU A 475 -6.25 8.84 -37.79
CA LEU A 475 -7.03 8.67 -36.57
C LEU A 475 -8.01 9.84 -36.37
N ALA A 476 -8.96 9.68 -35.45
CA ALA A 476 -9.98 10.70 -35.17
C ALA A 476 -9.40 12.04 -34.65
N ASN A 477 -8.17 12.03 -34.13
CA ASN A 477 -7.43 13.20 -33.67
C ASN A 477 -6.59 13.88 -34.77
N GLY A 478 -6.66 13.42 -36.02
CA GLY A 478 -5.90 13.97 -37.15
C GLY A 478 -4.45 13.47 -37.25
N LEU A 479 -4.01 12.60 -36.34
CA LEU A 479 -2.70 11.94 -36.42
C LEU A 479 -2.77 10.71 -37.31
N GLU A 480 -1.62 10.28 -37.83
CA GLU A 480 -1.51 9.03 -38.59
C GLU A 480 -1.66 7.81 -37.66
N ALA A 481 -2.34 6.76 -38.13
CA ALA A 481 -2.53 5.50 -37.41
C ALA A 481 -1.21 4.70 -37.33
N ARG A 482 -0.36 5.09 -36.39
CA ARG A 482 0.99 4.55 -36.16
C ARG A 482 1.12 4.01 -34.75
N TYR A 483 1.38 2.71 -34.63
CA TYR A 483 1.51 2.01 -33.35
C TYR A 483 2.97 1.62 -33.11
N PHE A 484 3.63 2.29 -32.16
CA PHE A 484 5.01 1.98 -31.82
C PHE A 484 5.12 0.67 -31.04
N LEU A 485 6.13 -0.13 -31.38
CA LEU A 485 6.37 -1.41 -30.73
C LEU A 485 7.58 -1.31 -29.79
N PRO A 486 7.41 -1.62 -28.49
CA PRO A 486 8.52 -1.70 -27.55
C PRO A 486 9.35 -2.97 -27.77
N GLU A 487 10.52 -3.00 -27.15
CA GLU A 487 11.35 -4.21 -27.07
C GLU A 487 10.54 -5.36 -26.44
N LYS A 488 10.78 -6.59 -26.90
CA LYS A 488 10.08 -7.82 -26.49
C LYS A 488 8.61 -7.92 -26.91
N ALA A 489 8.10 -6.95 -27.68
CA ALA A 489 6.78 -7.09 -28.29
C ALA A 489 6.79 -8.26 -29.29
N ILE A 490 5.80 -9.15 -29.15
CA ILE A 490 5.56 -10.28 -30.04
C ILE A 490 4.55 -9.84 -31.10
N LEU A 491 4.92 -9.90 -32.37
CA LEU A 491 4.05 -9.54 -33.49
C LEU A 491 2.95 -10.59 -33.64
N SER A 492 1.69 -10.14 -33.70
CA SER A 492 0.52 -11.03 -33.85
C SER A 492 -0.09 -11.03 -35.25
N VAL A 493 0.31 -10.08 -36.10
CA VAL A 493 -0.16 -9.94 -37.48
C VAL A 493 1.03 -9.89 -38.42
N GLU A 494 0.88 -10.42 -39.64
CA GLU A 494 1.92 -10.35 -40.67
C GLU A 494 1.90 -9.01 -41.41
N ASN A 495 3.01 -8.67 -42.07
CA ASN A 495 3.11 -7.45 -42.90
C ASN A 495 2.21 -7.57 -44.14
N GLY A 496 1.27 -6.63 -44.29
CA GLY A 496 0.27 -6.63 -45.37
C GLY A 496 -1.04 -7.33 -45.01
N ALA A 497 -1.22 -7.78 -43.76
CA ALA A 497 -2.48 -8.40 -43.33
C ALA A 497 -3.59 -7.34 -43.14
N PRO A 498 -4.84 -7.63 -43.56
CA PRO A 498 -5.98 -6.79 -43.23
C PRO A 498 -6.32 -6.93 -41.74
N VAL A 499 -6.52 -5.80 -41.05
CA VAL A 499 -6.90 -5.74 -39.64
C VAL A 499 -8.13 -4.85 -39.48
N LYS A 500 -9.02 -5.23 -38.57
CA LYS A 500 -10.15 -4.38 -38.18
C LYS A 500 -9.81 -3.59 -36.93
N ALA A 501 -10.49 -2.48 -36.74
CA ALA A 501 -10.51 -1.75 -35.50
C ALA A 501 -10.79 -2.74 -34.33
N GLY A 502 -10.08 -2.61 -33.21
CA GLY A 502 -10.19 -3.51 -32.06
C GLY A 502 -9.33 -4.79 -32.14
N ASP A 503 -8.73 -5.13 -33.29
CA ASP A 503 -7.86 -6.30 -33.40
C ASP A 503 -6.48 -6.07 -32.76
N VAL A 504 -5.90 -7.14 -32.19
CA VAL A 504 -4.58 -7.13 -31.56
C VAL A 504 -3.48 -7.32 -32.60
N ILE A 505 -2.64 -6.30 -32.80
CA ILE A 505 -1.55 -6.32 -33.79
C ILE A 505 -0.21 -6.80 -33.19
N ALA A 506 -0.03 -6.64 -31.88
CA ALA A 506 1.13 -7.16 -31.16
C ALA A 506 0.77 -7.38 -29.68
N ARG A 507 1.52 -8.22 -29.00
CA ARG A 507 1.38 -8.48 -27.57
C ARG A 507 2.70 -8.20 -26.88
N LEU A 508 2.66 -7.47 -25.77
CA LEU A 508 3.82 -7.28 -24.92
C LEU A 508 3.69 -8.19 -23.70
N PRO A 509 4.58 -9.19 -23.54
CA PRO A 509 4.66 -9.97 -22.31
C PRO A 509 5.02 -9.06 -21.15
N ARG A 510 4.24 -9.08 -20.08
CA ARG A 510 4.58 -8.34 -18.86
C ARG A 510 5.55 -9.18 -18.02
N GLU A 511 6.77 -8.69 -17.84
CA GLU A 511 7.79 -9.36 -17.01
C GLU A 511 7.53 -9.23 -15.50
N SER A 512 6.54 -8.43 -15.11
CA SER A 512 6.27 -8.04 -13.73
C SER A 512 5.54 -9.09 -12.88
N TYR A 513 5.14 -10.25 -13.42
CA TYR A 513 4.44 -11.31 -12.66
C TYR A 513 5.36 -12.17 -11.80
N LYS A 514 6.40 -11.57 -11.22
CA LYS A 514 6.90 -12.11 -9.97
C LYS A 514 5.73 -11.93 -8.98
N THR A 515 5.18 -13.05 -8.51
CA THR A 515 4.26 -13.11 -7.38
C THR A 515 4.60 -11.98 -6.42
N ARG A 516 3.65 -11.10 -6.08
CA ARG A 516 3.81 -10.15 -4.97
C ARG A 516 4.14 -11.01 -3.76
N ASP A 517 5.43 -11.15 -3.52
CA ASP A 517 5.96 -12.19 -2.66
C ASP A 517 5.56 -11.76 -1.25
N ILE A 518 4.69 -12.56 -0.63
CA ILE A 518 4.32 -12.46 0.79
C ILE A 518 5.59 -12.29 1.64
N THR A 519 6.70 -12.91 1.24
CA THR A 519 7.97 -12.87 1.95
C THR A 519 8.80 -11.60 1.68
N GLY A 520 8.43 -10.77 0.69
CA GLY A 520 9.08 -9.51 0.32
C GLY A 520 8.45 -8.25 0.94
N GLY A 521 7.36 -8.39 1.71
CA GLY A 521 6.61 -7.26 2.26
C GLY A 521 7.41 -6.35 3.20
N LEU A 522 8.18 -6.94 4.13
CA LEU A 522 8.94 -6.15 5.11
C LEU A 522 10.05 -5.27 4.49
N PRO A 523 10.88 -5.77 3.54
CA PRO A 523 11.80 -4.92 2.79
C PRO A 523 11.11 -3.71 2.14
N ARG A 524 9.90 -3.90 1.57
CA ARG A 524 9.12 -2.81 0.99
C ARG A 524 8.69 -1.78 2.04
N VAL A 525 8.20 -2.22 3.20
CA VAL A 525 7.86 -1.33 4.32
C VAL A 525 9.09 -0.54 4.79
N ALA A 526 10.25 -1.20 4.88
CA ALA A 526 11.51 -0.54 5.22
C ALA A 526 11.94 0.48 4.16
N GLU A 527 11.78 0.18 2.86
CA GLU A 527 12.08 1.13 1.77
C GLU A 527 11.19 2.38 1.84
N LEU A 528 9.90 2.21 2.17
CA LEU A 528 8.94 3.30 2.33
C LEU A 528 9.30 4.20 3.52
N PHE A 529 9.60 3.63 4.69
CA PHE A 529 10.04 4.41 5.86
C PHE A 529 11.42 5.03 5.70
N GLU A 530 12.29 4.47 4.85
CA GLU A 530 13.56 5.10 4.50
C GLU A 530 13.41 6.15 3.40
N ALA A 531 12.18 6.42 2.92
CA ALA A 531 11.88 7.34 1.83
C ALA A 531 12.80 7.13 0.61
N ARG A 532 13.15 5.87 0.31
CA ARG A 532 14.08 5.55 -0.78
C ARG A 532 13.39 5.71 -2.12
N LYS A 533 14.12 6.22 -3.10
CA LYS A 533 13.66 6.23 -4.49
C LYS A 533 13.59 4.77 -4.99
N PRO A 534 12.43 4.29 -5.47
CA PRO A 534 12.31 2.96 -6.05
C PRO A 534 13.27 2.78 -7.23
N LYS A 535 13.76 1.55 -7.43
CA LYS A 535 14.59 1.22 -8.61
C LYS A 535 13.81 1.39 -9.91
N ASP A 536 12.54 0.97 -9.90
CA ASP A 536 11.60 1.17 -10.98
C ASP A 536 10.56 2.22 -10.56
N PHE A 537 10.93 3.49 -10.72
CA PHE A 537 10.11 4.62 -10.29
C PHE A 537 9.29 5.16 -11.45
N ALA A 538 8.08 5.62 -11.19
CA ALA A 538 7.26 6.39 -12.12
C ALA A 538 7.56 7.89 -12.03
N ILE A 539 7.24 8.61 -13.11
CA ILE A 539 7.25 10.07 -13.14
C ILE A 539 5.79 10.54 -13.15
N ILE A 540 5.46 11.47 -12.27
CA ILE A 540 4.13 12.09 -12.17
C ILE A 540 4.14 13.51 -12.74
N SER A 541 3.01 13.95 -13.29
CA SER A 541 2.85 15.30 -13.84
C SER A 541 2.75 16.34 -12.73
N GLU A 542 3.47 17.45 -12.87
CA GLU A 542 3.47 18.60 -11.94
C GLU A 542 2.37 19.60 -12.28
N SER A 543 2.02 19.68 -13.56
CA SER A 543 1.00 20.54 -14.12
C SER A 543 -0.10 19.70 -14.78
N GLU A 544 -1.29 20.29 -14.87
CA GLU A 544 -2.37 19.76 -15.70
C GLU A 544 -2.25 20.34 -17.12
N GLY A 545 -2.55 19.53 -18.13
CA GLY A 545 -2.39 19.97 -19.50
C GLY A 545 -2.43 18.85 -20.52
N ARG A 546 -2.16 19.20 -21.78
CA ARG A 546 -2.04 18.23 -22.88
C ARG A 546 -0.60 17.79 -23.06
N VAL A 547 -0.42 16.50 -23.32
CA VAL A 547 0.88 15.88 -23.53
C VAL A 547 1.36 16.11 -24.97
N GLU A 548 2.56 16.65 -25.12
CA GLU A 548 3.26 16.85 -26.39
C GLU A 548 4.63 16.16 -26.35
N PHE A 549 5.07 15.57 -27.46
CA PHE A 549 6.38 14.94 -27.54
C PHE A 549 7.41 15.90 -28.13
N GLY A 550 8.31 16.39 -27.28
CA GLY A 550 9.41 17.25 -27.69
C GLY A 550 10.51 16.48 -28.41
N LYS A 551 11.50 17.22 -28.95
CA LYS A 551 12.70 16.62 -29.52
C LYS A 551 13.48 15.85 -28.45
N ASP A 552 13.77 14.59 -28.74
CA ASP A 552 14.58 13.72 -27.89
C ASP A 552 15.91 14.38 -27.52
N TYR A 553 16.32 14.21 -26.26
CA TYR A 553 17.60 14.70 -25.76
C TYR A 553 18.49 13.53 -25.33
N LYS A 554 19.55 13.28 -26.10
CA LYS A 554 20.47 12.14 -25.90
C LYS A 554 19.70 10.81 -25.79
N ALA A 555 19.90 10.08 -24.69
CA ALA A 555 19.24 8.82 -24.39
C ALA A 555 17.90 8.98 -23.65
N LYS A 556 17.30 10.18 -23.64
CA LYS A 556 16.01 10.47 -22.98
C LYS A 556 14.99 10.99 -23.99
N ARG A 557 13.74 10.58 -23.85
CA ARG A 557 12.57 11.15 -24.54
C ARG A 557 12.09 12.36 -23.75
N ARG A 558 11.75 13.43 -24.45
CA ARG A 558 11.22 14.66 -23.86
C ARG A 558 9.71 14.64 -23.99
N ILE A 559 9.02 14.69 -22.87
CA ILE A 559 7.58 14.87 -22.81
C ILE A 559 7.34 16.28 -22.29
N ILE A 560 6.49 17.04 -22.95
CA ILE A 560 6.10 18.39 -22.58
C ILE A 560 4.63 18.32 -22.19
N VAL A 561 4.28 18.83 -21.01
CA VAL A 561 2.88 19.01 -20.62
C VAL A 561 2.57 20.48 -20.81
N ALA A 562 1.80 20.77 -21.87
CA ALA A 562 1.34 22.10 -22.22
C ALA A 562 0.06 22.43 -21.43
N PRO A 563 0.08 23.41 -20.52
CA PRO A 563 -1.09 23.78 -19.74
C PRO A 563 -2.25 24.23 -20.63
N THR A 564 -3.47 24.01 -20.17
CA THR A 564 -4.68 24.51 -20.85
C THR A 564 -4.83 26.03 -20.70
N ASP A 565 -4.09 26.61 -19.75
CA ASP A 565 -4.11 28.02 -19.37
C ASP A 565 -2.88 28.72 -19.99
N GLU A 566 -3.10 29.68 -20.90
CA GLU A 566 -2.02 30.30 -21.72
C GLU A 566 -0.99 31.07 -20.88
N ASP A 567 -1.32 31.44 -19.63
CA ASP A 567 -0.43 32.17 -18.72
C ASP A 567 0.60 31.27 -18.01
N LYS A 568 0.50 29.94 -18.12
CA LYS A 568 1.41 28.99 -17.45
C LYS A 568 2.44 28.42 -18.42
N GLU A 569 3.69 28.39 -18.00
CA GLU A 569 4.78 27.82 -18.81
C GLU A 569 4.65 26.29 -18.94
N PRO A 570 4.96 25.71 -20.13
CA PRO A 570 5.02 24.27 -20.31
C PRO A 570 6.07 23.59 -19.42
N VAL A 571 5.70 22.47 -18.80
CA VAL A 571 6.61 21.69 -17.96
C VAL A 571 7.17 20.52 -18.74
N GLU A 572 8.48 20.31 -18.62
CA GLU A 572 9.19 19.31 -19.42
C GLU A 572 9.74 18.16 -18.58
N TYR A 573 9.50 16.93 -19.05
CA TYR A 573 9.92 15.69 -18.41
C TYR A 573 10.88 14.92 -19.31
N LEU A 574 11.96 14.41 -18.73
CA LEU A 574 12.98 13.63 -19.43
C LEU A 574 12.92 12.16 -19.02
N ILE A 575 12.31 11.33 -19.87
CA ILE A 575 12.10 9.90 -19.63
C ILE A 575 13.21 9.07 -20.30
N PRO A 576 13.90 8.14 -19.60
CA PRO A 576 14.89 7.27 -20.22
C PRO A 576 14.33 6.46 -21.40
N LYS A 577 15.05 6.44 -22.53
CA LYS A 577 14.65 5.66 -23.72
C LYS A 577 14.65 4.17 -23.41
N GLY A 578 13.50 3.51 -23.53
CA GLY A 578 13.32 2.07 -23.27
C GLY A 578 12.38 1.74 -22.12
N LYS A 579 12.00 2.74 -21.33
CA LYS A 579 10.86 2.62 -20.41
C LYS A 579 9.54 2.79 -21.16
N HIS A 580 8.53 2.04 -20.74
CA HIS A 580 7.18 2.13 -21.28
C HIS A 580 6.51 3.41 -20.78
N ILE A 581 6.02 4.22 -21.71
CA ILE A 581 5.35 5.50 -21.43
C ILE A 581 3.84 5.20 -21.34
N SER A 582 3.20 5.67 -20.28
CA SER A 582 1.78 5.41 -20.04
C SER A 582 0.88 6.35 -20.86
N VAL A 583 1.40 7.47 -21.34
CA VAL A 583 0.65 8.54 -22.04
C VAL A 583 0.98 8.63 -23.54
N GLN A 584 0.03 9.10 -24.34
CA GLN A 584 0.17 9.38 -25.77
C GLN A 584 0.13 10.89 -26.06
N GLU A 585 0.46 11.25 -27.30
CA GLU A 585 0.43 12.63 -27.76
C GLU A 585 -1.01 13.12 -27.87
N GLY A 586 -1.30 14.28 -27.28
CA GLY A 586 -2.65 14.85 -27.18
C GLY A 586 -3.46 14.40 -25.97
N ASP A 587 -2.97 13.43 -25.17
CA ASP A 587 -3.65 13.01 -23.94
C ASP A 587 -3.72 14.18 -22.95
N TYR A 588 -4.86 14.31 -22.27
CA TYR A 588 -5.01 15.22 -21.13
C TYR A 588 -4.54 14.53 -19.86
N VAL A 589 -3.61 15.15 -19.14
CA VAL A 589 -3.11 14.67 -17.85
C VAL A 589 -3.43 15.69 -16.77
N GLY A 590 -3.93 15.20 -15.64
CA GLY A 590 -4.11 15.98 -14.43
C GLY A 590 -2.81 16.06 -13.61
N LYS A 591 -2.80 16.98 -12.64
CA LYS A 591 -1.72 17.09 -11.67
C LYS A 591 -1.63 15.79 -10.85
N GLY A 592 -0.45 15.16 -10.84
CA GLY A 592 -0.20 13.89 -10.15
C GLY A 592 -0.39 12.63 -11.01
N ASP A 593 -0.84 12.77 -12.26
CA ASP A 593 -1.02 11.62 -13.17
C ASP A 593 0.31 11.00 -13.58
N LEU A 594 0.30 9.68 -13.77
CA LEU A 594 1.47 8.89 -14.14
C LEU A 594 1.78 9.08 -15.63
N LEU A 595 2.98 9.59 -15.94
CA LEU A 595 3.52 9.70 -17.31
C LEU A 595 4.30 8.44 -17.73
N MET A 596 4.69 7.62 -16.77
CA MET A 596 5.46 6.38 -16.97
C MET A 596 5.00 5.33 -15.98
N ASP A 597 4.99 4.06 -16.39
CA ASP A 597 4.73 2.95 -15.48
C ASP A 597 5.84 2.82 -14.43
N GLY A 598 5.46 2.45 -13.21
CA GLY A 598 6.38 2.23 -12.09
C GLY A 598 5.80 2.69 -10.76
N ASN A 599 6.61 2.59 -9.71
CA ASN A 599 6.21 3.01 -8.37
C ASN A 599 6.38 4.52 -8.19
N ARG A 600 5.39 5.20 -7.62
CA ARG A 600 5.49 6.64 -7.33
C ARG A 600 6.62 6.91 -6.33
N VAL A 601 7.34 8.01 -6.54
CA VAL A 601 8.42 8.44 -5.64
C VAL A 601 7.83 9.31 -4.53
N PRO A 602 8.02 8.98 -3.24
CA PRO A 602 7.51 9.77 -2.13
C PRO A 602 7.91 11.26 -2.18
N HIS A 603 9.15 11.56 -2.55
CA HIS A 603 9.64 12.94 -2.69
C HIS A 603 8.89 13.75 -3.74
N ASP A 604 8.57 13.11 -4.88
CA ASP A 604 7.84 13.78 -5.96
C ASP A 604 6.38 14.02 -5.55
N ILE A 605 5.76 13.07 -4.84
CA ILE A 605 4.41 13.22 -4.26
C ILE A 605 4.38 14.42 -3.30
N LEU A 606 5.34 14.54 -2.40
CA LEU A 606 5.40 15.65 -1.45
C LEU A 606 5.49 17.01 -2.16
N ARG A 607 6.39 17.12 -3.15
CA ARG A 607 6.60 18.38 -3.88
C ARG A 607 5.38 18.79 -4.70
N ILE A 608 4.69 17.82 -5.30
CA ILE A 608 3.63 18.10 -6.28
C ILE A 608 2.26 18.14 -5.61
N LEU A 609 1.92 17.09 -4.85
CA LEU A 609 0.58 16.86 -4.28
C LEU A 609 0.48 17.30 -2.81
N GLY A 610 1.61 17.49 -2.14
CA GLY A 610 1.67 17.99 -0.77
C GLY A 610 1.67 16.90 0.30
N VAL A 611 1.59 17.34 1.56
CA VAL A 611 1.76 16.48 2.74
C VAL A 611 0.60 15.49 2.91
N GLU A 612 -0.64 15.93 2.68
CA GLU A 612 -1.84 15.12 2.90
C GLU A 612 -1.89 13.92 1.95
N GLU A 613 -1.56 14.13 0.67
CA GLU A 613 -1.52 13.08 -0.33
C GLU A 613 -0.32 12.13 -0.13
N LEU A 614 0.85 12.67 0.24
CA LEU A 614 2.00 11.84 0.63
C LEU A 614 1.64 10.92 1.79
N ALA A 615 1.02 11.46 2.83
CA ALA A 615 0.64 10.69 4.00
C ALA A 615 -0.35 9.59 3.64
N SER A 616 -1.39 9.92 2.86
CA SER A 616 -2.39 8.96 2.40
C SER A 616 -1.74 7.84 1.58
N TYR A 617 -0.81 8.18 0.68
CA TYR A 617 -0.03 7.21 -0.09
C TYR A 617 0.80 6.29 0.81
N LEU A 618 1.60 6.85 1.74
CA LEU A 618 2.44 6.04 2.64
C LEU A 618 1.61 5.13 3.55
N ILE A 619 0.51 5.65 4.11
CA ILE A 619 -0.41 4.87 4.95
C ILE A 619 -0.98 3.72 4.14
N ASN A 620 -1.51 3.97 2.94
CA ASN A 620 -2.13 2.94 2.12
C ASN A 620 -1.12 1.87 1.67
N GLU A 621 0.05 2.26 1.16
CA GLU A 621 1.09 1.32 0.72
C GLU A 621 1.60 0.43 1.86
N ILE A 622 1.84 1.01 3.05
CA ILE A 622 2.30 0.26 4.21
C ILE A 622 1.17 -0.66 4.71
N GLN A 623 -0.06 -0.14 4.82
CA GLN A 623 -1.21 -0.91 5.27
C GLN A 623 -1.50 -2.09 4.34
N GLU A 624 -1.38 -1.91 3.02
CA GLU A 624 -1.59 -2.98 2.05
C GLU A 624 -0.67 -4.18 2.34
N VAL A 625 0.60 -3.93 2.66
CA VAL A 625 1.54 -5.00 3.03
C VAL A 625 1.09 -5.76 4.28
N TYR A 626 0.62 -5.06 5.32
CA TYR A 626 0.14 -5.71 6.54
C TYR A 626 -1.20 -6.43 6.33
N ARG A 627 -2.12 -5.84 5.55
CA ARG A 627 -3.44 -6.39 5.22
C ARG A 627 -3.34 -7.64 4.36
N LEU A 628 -2.42 -7.68 3.39
CA LEU A 628 -2.11 -8.88 2.60
C LEU A 628 -1.71 -10.08 3.48
N GLN A 629 -1.29 -9.83 4.72
CA GLN A 629 -0.91 -10.85 5.71
C GLN A 629 -1.96 -11.08 6.80
N GLY A 630 -3.14 -10.47 6.65
CA GLY A 630 -4.22 -10.53 7.63
C GLY A 630 -3.91 -9.82 8.95
N VAL A 631 -2.93 -8.91 8.97
CA VAL A 631 -2.63 -8.08 10.14
C VAL A 631 -3.32 -6.74 9.98
N ARG A 632 -4.15 -6.37 10.95
CA ARG A 632 -4.80 -5.05 11.01
C ARG A 632 -4.01 -4.14 11.93
N ILE A 633 -3.60 -2.99 11.41
CA ILE A 633 -2.96 -1.90 12.17
C ILE A 633 -3.82 -0.66 11.99
N ASN A 634 -3.95 0.19 13.01
CA ASN A 634 -4.65 1.47 12.85
C ASN A 634 -3.74 2.51 12.19
N ASP A 635 -4.30 3.30 11.27
CA ASP A 635 -3.57 4.33 10.50
C ASP A 635 -2.79 5.31 11.40
N LYS A 636 -3.26 5.56 12.65
CA LYS A 636 -2.64 6.51 13.58
C LYS A 636 -1.19 6.19 13.89
N HIS A 637 -0.84 4.91 13.92
CA HIS A 637 0.53 4.51 14.21
C HIS A 637 1.47 4.89 13.06
N ILE A 638 1.02 4.70 11.82
CA ILE A 638 1.81 5.08 10.64
C ILE A 638 1.87 6.61 10.52
N GLU A 639 0.77 7.31 10.78
CA GLU A 639 0.72 8.79 10.83
C GLU A 639 1.75 9.37 11.80
N VAL A 640 1.92 8.76 12.98
CA VAL A 640 2.92 9.19 13.98
C VAL A 640 4.32 9.07 13.40
N ILE A 641 4.66 7.98 12.71
CA ILE A 641 5.98 7.82 12.09
C ILE A 641 6.17 8.81 10.94
N VAL A 642 5.16 8.99 10.08
CA VAL A 642 5.23 9.92 8.94
C VAL A 642 5.38 11.37 9.42
N ARG A 643 4.78 11.75 10.56
CA ARG A 643 5.01 13.06 11.20
C ARG A 643 6.48 13.26 11.51
N GLN A 644 7.14 12.23 12.05
CA GLN A 644 8.57 12.31 12.40
C GLN A 644 9.48 12.36 11.16
N MET A 645 9.05 11.76 10.05
CA MET A 645 9.76 11.87 8.77
C MET A 645 9.68 13.27 8.13
N LEU A 646 8.73 14.11 8.56
CA LEU A 646 8.45 15.45 8.05
C LEU A 646 8.83 16.57 9.04
N GLN A 647 9.78 16.30 9.94
CA GLN A 647 10.23 17.28 10.95
C GLN A 647 11.07 18.43 10.38
N LYS A 648 11.67 18.26 9.19
CA LYS A 648 12.55 19.27 8.59
C LYS A 648 11.86 20.03 7.47
N VAL A 649 12.18 21.31 7.38
CA VAL A 649 11.81 22.18 6.27
C VAL A 649 13.08 22.76 5.65
N GLU A 650 13.06 23.00 4.35
CA GLU A 650 14.16 23.64 3.62
C GLU A 650 13.73 25.04 3.20
N ILE A 651 14.55 26.03 3.53
CA ILE A 651 14.24 27.44 3.32
C ILE A 651 14.37 27.79 1.83
N GLU A 652 13.28 28.22 1.21
CA GLU A 652 13.28 28.76 -0.16
C GLU A 652 13.73 30.22 -0.17
N ASP A 653 13.14 31.00 0.73
CA ASP A 653 13.37 32.44 0.85
C ASP A 653 13.49 32.80 2.33
N PRO A 654 14.65 33.27 2.79
CA PRO A 654 14.86 33.59 4.20
C PRO A 654 14.09 34.83 4.68
N GLY A 655 13.56 35.67 3.77
CA GLY A 655 12.92 36.92 4.17
C GLY A 655 13.85 37.80 5.03
N ASP A 656 13.33 38.31 6.15
CA ASP A 656 14.08 39.09 7.14
C ASP A 656 14.53 38.23 8.36
N THR A 657 14.43 36.91 8.27
CA THR A 657 14.89 35.98 9.33
C THR A 657 16.40 35.79 9.31
N THR A 658 16.94 35.09 10.32
CA THR A 658 18.36 34.70 10.36
C THR A 658 18.70 33.47 9.50
N PHE A 659 17.73 32.88 8.80
CA PHE A 659 17.93 31.66 8.03
C PHE A 659 18.71 31.91 6.73
N LEU A 660 19.29 30.84 6.19
CA LEU A 660 19.94 30.84 4.88
C LEU A 660 19.08 30.09 3.85
N ALA A 661 19.06 30.59 2.61
CA ALA A 661 18.41 29.87 1.51
C ALA A 661 19.06 28.50 1.28
N GLY A 662 18.26 27.44 1.21
CA GLY A 662 18.68 26.05 1.11
C GLY A 662 19.08 25.40 2.45
N GLU A 663 19.00 26.13 3.57
CA GLU A 663 19.23 25.56 4.90
C GLU A 663 18.08 24.62 5.30
N GLN A 664 18.41 23.49 5.94
CA GLN A 664 17.43 22.56 6.49
C GLN A 664 17.32 22.76 8.01
N VAL A 665 16.18 23.26 8.46
CA VAL A 665 15.90 23.57 9.87
C VAL A 665 14.75 22.72 10.39
N ASP A 666 14.64 22.59 11.71
CA ASP A 666 13.46 21.97 12.30
C ASP A 666 12.23 22.83 12.06
N ARG A 667 11.12 22.17 11.70
CA ARG A 667 9.84 22.81 11.46
C ARG A 667 9.38 23.64 12.66
N SER A 668 9.60 23.13 13.88
CA SER A 668 9.27 23.85 15.10
C SER A 668 10.07 25.15 15.27
N GLU A 669 11.37 25.14 14.92
CA GLU A 669 12.23 26.33 14.99
C GLU A 669 11.84 27.34 13.92
N PHE A 670 11.56 26.88 12.70
CA PHE A 670 11.03 27.69 11.61
C PHE A 670 9.73 28.39 12.00
N ASP A 671 8.76 27.65 12.55
CA ASP A 671 7.46 28.19 12.97
C ASP A 671 7.63 29.22 14.11
N ILE A 672 8.58 29.01 15.03
CA ILE A 672 8.87 29.95 16.12
C ILE A 672 9.48 31.25 15.62
N GLU A 673 10.50 31.17 14.76
CA GLU A 673 11.19 32.36 14.27
C GLU A 673 10.29 33.18 13.35
N ASN A 674 9.51 32.53 12.47
CA ASN A 674 8.54 33.22 11.65
C ASN A 674 7.46 33.91 12.49
N ALA A 675 6.90 33.23 13.49
CA ALA A 675 5.91 33.85 14.37
C ALA A 675 6.46 35.04 15.17
N LYS A 676 7.79 35.14 15.34
CA LYS A 676 8.45 36.28 15.97
C LYS A 676 8.63 37.43 14.97
N ILE A 677 9.17 37.16 13.78
CA ILE A 677 9.35 38.15 12.70
C ILE A 677 8.01 38.75 12.24
N GLU A 678 6.95 37.94 12.16
CA GLU A 678 5.60 38.41 11.86
C GLU A 678 5.05 39.36 12.93
N ARG A 679 5.34 39.10 14.22
CA ARG A 679 4.97 40.00 15.32
C ARG A 679 5.71 41.32 15.27
N GLU A 680 6.91 41.34 14.69
CA GLU A 680 7.70 42.54 14.44
C GLU A 680 7.29 43.27 13.14
N GLY A 681 6.33 42.72 12.36
CA GLY A 681 5.84 43.30 11.12
C GLY A 681 6.80 43.17 9.93
N LEU A 682 7.78 42.27 10.04
CA LEU A 682 8.82 42.01 9.03
C LEU A 682 8.41 40.83 8.12
N ARG A 683 9.17 40.60 7.04
CA ARG A 683 8.88 39.53 6.07
C ARG A 683 9.32 38.17 6.62
N ALA A 684 8.35 37.29 6.87
CA ALA A 684 8.59 35.89 7.25
C ALA A 684 9.34 35.10 6.16
N ALA A 685 10.08 34.08 6.58
CA ALA A 685 10.73 33.14 5.67
C ALA A 685 9.71 32.17 5.05
N ARG A 686 9.98 31.75 3.81
CA ARG A 686 9.24 30.69 3.11
C ARG A 686 10.09 29.43 3.02
N ALA A 687 9.46 28.29 3.22
CA ALA A 687 10.12 26.99 3.22
C ALA A 687 9.19 25.90 2.69
N HIS A 688 9.76 24.84 2.14
CA HIS A 688 9.04 23.63 1.75
C HIS A 688 9.41 22.45 2.66
N PRO A 689 8.47 21.54 2.95
CA PRO A 689 8.74 20.36 3.77
C PRO A 689 9.72 19.41 3.07
N VAL A 690 10.59 18.78 3.86
CA VAL A 690 11.54 17.78 3.37
C VAL A 690 11.21 16.43 3.98
N LEU A 691 10.99 15.43 3.12
CA LEU A 691 10.81 14.05 3.56
C LEU A 691 12.17 13.42 3.88
N GLN A 692 12.37 12.99 5.12
CA GLN A 692 13.57 12.26 5.52
C GLN A 692 13.24 10.79 5.84
N GLY A 693 14.13 9.89 5.41
CA GLY A 693 14.07 8.50 5.86
C GLY A 693 14.35 8.39 7.36
N ILE A 694 13.73 7.41 8.03
CA ILE A 694 13.82 7.25 9.49
C ILE A 694 15.26 7.19 10.03
N THR A 695 16.22 6.62 9.28
CA THR A 695 17.63 6.57 9.70
C THR A 695 18.28 7.96 9.67
N LYS A 696 17.95 8.81 8.69
CA LYS A 696 18.49 10.17 8.60
C LYS A 696 17.84 11.06 9.65
N ALA A 697 16.52 10.95 9.82
CA ALA A 697 15.77 11.70 10.82
C ALA A 697 16.28 11.40 12.25
N SER A 698 16.53 10.13 12.59
CA SER A 698 17.02 9.75 13.93
C SER A 698 18.46 10.19 14.23
N LEU A 699 19.26 10.55 13.22
CA LEU A 699 20.62 11.07 13.40
C LEU A 699 20.64 12.60 13.54
N GLN A 700 19.58 13.28 13.12
CA GLN A 700 19.46 14.74 13.12
C GLN A 700 18.57 15.26 14.27
N THR A 701 18.42 14.47 15.33
CA THR A 701 17.68 14.86 16.54
C THR A 701 18.43 15.96 17.31
N ASN A 702 17.70 16.82 18.01
CA ASN A 702 18.28 17.91 18.81
C ASN A 702 19.20 17.41 19.93
N SER A 703 18.87 16.26 20.51
CA SER A 703 19.70 15.60 21.52
C SER A 703 20.84 14.83 20.87
N PHE A 704 22.06 15.26 21.16
CA PHE A 704 23.25 14.56 20.69
C PHE A 704 23.49 13.28 21.50
N ILE A 705 22.99 13.20 22.75
CA ILE A 705 23.10 11.99 23.60
C ILE A 705 22.25 10.86 23.00
N SER A 706 21.02 11.18 22.58
CA SER A 706 20.14 10.21 21.91
C SER A 706 20.71 9.80 20.55
N ALA A 707 21.10 10.77 19.71
CA ALA A 707 21.70 10.47 18.40
C ALA A 707 22.95 9.58 18.52
N ALA A 708 23.84 9.86 19.48
CA ALA A 708 25.08 9.11 19.69
C ALA A 708 24.84 7.64 20.10
N SER A 709 23.71 7.35 20.74
CA SER A 709 23.32 5.99 21.15
C SER A 709 22.73 5.14 20.01
N PHE A 710 22.36 5.76 18.89
CA PHE A 710 21.77 5.07 17.75
C PHE A 710 22.84 4.44 16.84
N GLN A 711 23.51 5.28 16.04
CA GLN A 711 24.54 4.91 15.06
C GLN A 711 25.54 6.05 14.87
N GLU A 712 26.70 5.75 14.28
CA GLU A 712 27.72 6.75 13.94
C GLU A 712 28.20 7.61 15.12
N THR A 713 28.29 7.01 16.31
CA THR A 713 28.64 7.66 17.58
C THR A 713 29.84 8.61 17.48
N THR A 714 30.92 8.19 16.80
CA THR A 714 32.11 9.03 16.61
C THR A 714 31.80 10.31 15.83
N ARG A 715 30.99 10.25 14.77
CA ARG A 715 30.62 11.41 13.97
C ARG A 715 29.78 12.38 14.80
N VAL A 716 28.75 11.86 15.47
CA VAL A 716 27.82 12.65 16.29
C VAL A 716 28.55 13.37 17.44
N LEU A 717 29.40 12.65 18.19
CA LEU A 717 30.14 13.26 19.30
C LEU A 717 31.17 14.28 18.83
N THR A 718 31.80 14.06 17.67
CA THR A 718 32.75 15.02 17.09
C THR A 718 32.05 16.32 16.71
N GLU A 719 30.90 16.24 16.02
CA GLU A 719 30.11 17.40 15.63
C GLU A 719 29.57 18.17 16.86
N ALA A 720 29.08 17.44 17.86
CA ALA A 720 28.62 18.02 19.13
C ALA A 720 29.76 18.72 19.88
N ALA A 721 30.96 18.13 19.91
CA ALA A 721 32.13 18.72 20.56
C ALA A 721 32.64 19.98 19.84
N VAL A 722 32.71 19.95 18.50
CA VAL A 722 33.12 21.10 17.67
C VAL A 722 32.14 22.26 17.83
N SER A 723 30.84 21.97 17.88
CA SER A 723 29.79 22.99 17.99
C SER A 723 29.50 23.42 19.43
N GLY A 724 30.12 22.78 20.43
CA GLY A 724 29.85 23.04 21.85
C GLY A 724 28.39 22.82 22.25
N ARG A 725 27.72 21.81 21.69
CA ARG A 725 26.27 21.60 21.92
C ARG A 725 25.96 21.29 23.39
N ILE A 726 24.84 21.83 23.86
CA ILE A 726 24.29 21.59 25.20
C ILE A 726 23.00 20.79 25.04
N ASP A 727 22.86 19.70 25.80
CA ASP A 727 21.66 18.85 25.76
C ASP A 727 20.66 19.26 26.84
N GLY A 728 19.40 19.46 26.45
CA GLY A 728 18.32 19.86 27.35
C GLY A 728 17.66 18.72 28.12
N LEU A 729 17.97 17.45 27.82
CA LEU A 729 17.37 16.25 28.43
C LEU A 729 15.83 16.26 28.37
N THR A 730 15.27 16.67 27.24
CA THR A 730 13.81 16.77 27.03
C THR A 730 13.18 15.49 26.48
N GLY A 731 13.97 14.55 25.96
CA GLY A 731 13.51 13.30 25.38
C GLY A 731 13.53 12.12 26.35
N LEU A 732 13.06 10.96 25.89
CA LEU A 732 13.07 9.75 26.71
C LEU A 732 14.48 9.18 26.89
N LYS A 733 15.25 9.08 25.81
CA LYS A 733 16.48 8.30 25.77
C LYS A 733 17.59 8.91 26.61
N GLU A 734 17.72 10.23 26.59
CA GLU A 734 18.76 10.92 27.38
C GLU A 734 18.50 10.76 28.86
N ASN A 735 17.23 10.88 29.28
CA ASN A 735 16.85 10.67 30.68
C ASN A 735 17.09 9.24 31.13
N VAL A 736 16.84 8.24 30.28
CA VAL A 736 17.18 6.84 30.57
C VAL A 736 18.70 6.67 30.74
N ILE A 737 19.51 7.23 29.84
CA ILE A 737 20.98 7.11 29.86
C ILE A 737 21.57 7.76 31.12
N VAL A 738 21.04 8.92 31.53
CA VAL A 738 21.53 9.68 32.70
C VAL A 738 20.91 9.17 34.02
N GLY A 739 19.92 8.27 33.96
CA GLY A 739 19.25 7.70 35.15
C GLY A 739 18.23 8.64 35.80
N ARG A 740 17.59 9.51 35.02
CA ARG A 740 16.49 10.40 35.44
C ARG A 740 15.12 9.80 35.08
N LEU A 741 14.07 10.36 35.67
CA LEU A 741 12.70 10.06 35.27
C LEU A 741 12.48 10.48 33.82
N ILE A 742 11.91 9.58 33.02
CA ILE A 742 11.54 9.88 31.63
C ILE A 742 10.42 10.94 31.58
N PRO A 743 10.39 11.83 30.57
CA PRO A 743 9.39 12.89 30.43
C PRO A 743 8.04 12.38 29.90
N ALA A 744 7.69 11.12 30.20
CA ALA A 744 6.44 10.46 29.81
C ALA A 744 5.78 9.78 31.03
N GLY A 745 4.49 9.50 30.95
CA GLY A 745 3.71 8.87 32.01
C GLY A 745 3.86 9.59 33.35
N THR A 746 4.23 8.86 34.40
CA THR A 746 4.41 9.42 35.76
C THR A 746 5.48 10.51 35.82
N GLY A 747 6.53 10.43 35.01
CA GLY A 747 7.58 11.44 35.00
C GLY A 747 7.10 12.79 34.44
N SER A 748 6.21 12.76 33.42
CA SER A 748 5.57 13.98 32.91
C SER A 748 4.69 14.65 33.97
N VAL A 749 3.95 13.86 34.76
CA VAL A 749 3.10 14.35 35.84
C VAL A 749 3.93 14.98 36.95
N ILE A 750 5.01 14.30 37.38
CA ILE A 750 5.91 14.82 38.42
C ILE A 750 6.59 16.11 37.95
N ALA A 751 7.03 16.18 36.69
CA ALA A 751 7.64 17.39 36.13
C ALA A 751 6.66 18.57 36.18
N ARG A 752 5.42 18.36 35.73
CA ARG A 752 4.37 19.38 35.79
C ARG A 752 4.04 19.82 37.22
N LEU A 753 3.97 18.89 38.17
CA LEU A 753 3.76 19.22 39.58
C LEU A 753 4.89 20.06 40.16
N ARG A 754 6.14 19.76 39.78
CA ARG A 754 7.32 20.57 40.18
C ARG A 754 7.30 21.96 39.57
N GLU A 755 6.88 22.08 38.32
CA GLU A 755 6.76 23.37 37.64
C GLU A 755 5.70 24.26 38.33
N ILE A 756 4.52 23.70 38.62
CA ILE A 756 3.46 24.40 39.36
C ILE A 756 3.93 24.78 40.77
N ALA A 757 4.65 23.89 41.47
CA ALA A 757 5.20 24.20 42.78
C ALA A 757 6.20 25.36 42.72
N ALA A 758 7.12 25.34 41.76
CA ALA A 758 8.11 26.41 41.56
C ALA A 758 7.48 27.74 41.12
N GLU A 759 6.38 27.70 40.37
CA GLU A 759 5.61 28.90 40.03
C GLU A 759 4.93 29.50 41.26
N ARG A 760 4.29 28.67 42.09
CA ARG A 760 3.69 29.10 43.35
C ARG A 760 4.73 29.63 44.34
N ASP A 761 5.90 29.00 44.44
CA ASP A 761 6.99 29.47 45.28
C ASP A 761 7.48 30.86 44.82
N ARG A 762 7.54 31.10 43.51
CA ARG A 762 7.87 32.42 42.95
C ARG A 762 6.80 33.46 43.26
N GLU A 763 5.53 33.13 43.11
CA GLU A 763 4.42 34.03 43.47
C GLU A 763 4.45 34.39 44.95
N LEU A 764 4.65 33.40 45.83
CA LEU A 764 4.78 33.60 47.27
C LEU A 764 5.99 34.46 47.63
N ALA A 765 7.14 34.27 46.97
CA ALA A 765 8.31 35.11 47.17
C ALA A 765 8.06 36.57 46.76
N VAL A 766 7.32 36.81 45.66
CA VAL A 766 6.94 38.17 45.23
C VAL A 766 5.98 38.81 46.22
N ILE A 767 5.02 38.05 46.78
CA ILE A 767 4.11 38.54 47.81
C ILE A 767 4.87 38.89 49.09
N ALA A 768 5.76 38.00 49.56
CA ALA A 768 6.58 38.23 50.75
C ALA A 768 7.47 39.47 50.60
N ALA A 769 8.09 39.68 49.43
CA ALA A 769 8.90 40.87 49.15
C ALA A 769 8.06 42.17 49.19
N LYS A 770 6.81 42.14 48.69
CA LYS A 770 5.89 43.28 48.77
C LYS A 770 5.41 43.56 50.20
N GLU A 771 5.21 42.53 51.01
CA GLU A 771 4.86 42.68 52.42
C GLU A 771 6.01 43.25 53.25
N GLU A 772 7.26 42.85 52.97
CA GLU A 772 8.46 43.45 53.56
C GLU A 772 8.62 44.93 53.19
N GLU A 773 8.44 45.30 51.91
CA GLU A 773 8.44 46.70 51.48
C GLU A 773 7.34 47.52 52.18
N MET A 774 6.14 46.97 52.31
CA MET A 774 5.03 47.63 52.99
C MET A 774 5.31 47.78 54.50
N GLY A 775 5.90 46.77 55.14
CA GLY A 775 6.32 46.81 56.54
C GLY A 775 7.39 47.87 56.80
N GLN A 776 8.39 47.97 55.92
CA GLN A 776 9.42 49.01 55.99
C GLN A 776 8.87 50.42 55.76
N LEU A 777 7.88 50.58 54.89
CA LEU A 777 7.16 51.85 54.69
C LEU A 777 6.36 52.26 55.93
N VAL A 778 5.74 51.30 56.61
CA VAL A 778 4.99 51.55 57.86
C VAL A 778 5.94 51.88 59.02
N GLU A 779 7.07 51.18 59.16
CA GLU A 779 8.10 51.51 60.15
C GLU A 779 8.75 52.88 59.88
N ALA A 780 8.99 53.23 58.62
CA ALA A 780 9.52 54.54 58.24
C ALA A 780 8.53 55.68 58.56
N GLN A 781 7.21 55.44 58.43
CA GLN A 781 6.17 56.38 58.83
C GLN A 781 6.02 56.50 60.35
N GLN A 782 6.27 55.43 61.11
CA GLN A 782 6.26 55.48 62.58
C GLN A 782 7.50 56.17 63.17
N HIS A 783 8.63 56.18 62.46
CA HIS A 783 9.84 56.91 62.87
C HIS A 783 9.86 58.40 62.49
N THR A 784 8.92 58.86 61.67
CA THR A 784 8.79 60.27 61.24
C THR A 784 7.63 61.03 61.92
N ALA A 785 6.86 60.37 62.78
CA ALA A 785 5.88 60.97 63.69
C ALA A 785 6.47 61.06 65.11
#